data_AF-A0AAZ1X1N5-F1
#
_entry.id   AF-A0AAZ1X1N5-F1
#
_cell.length_a   1.000
_cell.length_b   1.000
_cell.length_c   1.000
_cell.angle_alpha   90.00
_cell.angle_beta   90.00
_cell.angle_gamma   90.00
#
_symmetry.space_group_name_H-M   'P 1'
#
loop_
_entity.id
_entity.type
_entity.pdbx_description
1 polymer ?
#
loop_
_entity_poly.entity_id
_entity_poly.type
_entity_poly.pdbx_seq_one_letter_code
_entity_poly.pdbx_strand_id
1 'polypeptide(L)'
;MSKGWERILRGTSTELQPNASGPNTAGQATAGATGCCVQVEIVQGTLENQQVDVLVSPMVAHDPVSSRVGSVLSNVIGPQMIAKFHQEAGGATLPGEIVLVENLPPLQCKAVAFLNLISWDNNQNGTAVQVLRQGIRKILASCQIRGFSSVAFPVLGTGAVLQFPHSVASRVLLEEVGEFEKNRINSPPFLVRIVIHPGDKDSSKAFQSVQGNLHLRGFTSDINPDQESFYRHVSVSDHEVTAMVGGVKIQMLRGDILNGGTDVIVNTTDFSHSSGVSKAIVTAAGPSVQAELAQRIPSDWMITTGPGMLGCKEIIHAGFNCDPQLIRKYCKKILVHCENKGYNSVSFPAINTGAGGMPCDKACKAMLDGMASAIAKIRPSSLSLIRIVIMEQPVFQAFRKELENRFGQITPCHIGLREKAKQKLKKWQKKHSKFFPSMAPQEKTFASKPQPAMIRVISCDPYITKTIQSELEGILQKHLIKREVDMQEFSALEPMELEAVQAKIKVLGISLEHKKHQHSKSSPGNTVGPEARDQMGSGKDVYVLEGLKEDILSVTELIGRATQEALYKNFQDKEEAITALNVQWSLKDVNGAWQEVSLRDNYMLEYAQTQNKIFVDIDAPDGSRVTVNLKTKEATNGVTGMTYKLKRIESGALEMPIKWDPMKEEMFMKVELQPTSQEYREIAQGFLKTAKFNICKIERVQNFYLWNAYSVCKERILAKNGPAELGEKTLYHGTSAESCQCIERDRFDRGYAGKNAARYGKGVYFAVNAAYSANGFSPADKSGLKRMYVVRVLTGRYTVGKSSMISPPPRGSDPTDCYDSLVDNQQQPSMFVIFHDDQAYPEYLITFK
;
A
#
# COMPACT_ATOMS: atom_id res chain seq x y z
N MET A 1 23.19 -37.39 62.16
CA MET A 1 23.17 -38.72 62.81
C MET A 1 21.76 -39.00 63.28
N SER A 2 21.18 -40.10 62.79
CA SER A 2 20.32 -41.08 63.51
C SER A 2 19.14 -40.62 64.39
N LYS A 3 17.97 -41.21 64.07
CA LYS A 3 16.80 -41.55 64.91
C LYS A 3 15.91 -40.36 65.31
N GLY A 4 14.59 -40.39 65.15
CA GLY A 4 13.64 -41.50 65.30
C GLY A 4 12.79 -41.27 66.57
N TRP A 5 11.63 -41.92 66.69
CA TRP A 5 10.61 -41.90 67.76
C TRP A 5 9.40 -40.97 67.46
N GLU A 6 8.27 -41.47 66.93
CA GLU A 6 7.15 -42.19 67.63
C GLU A 6 6.56 -41.35 68.80
N ARG A 7 5.25 -41.12 69.00
CA ARG A 7 3.99 -41.78 68.60
C ARG A 7 2.80 -40.96 69.17
N ILE A 8 1.55 -41.40 68.91
CA ILE A 8 0.33 -41.29 69.78
C ILE A 8 -0.48 -39.97 69.70
N LEU A 9 -1.81 -39.89 69.51
CA LEU A 9 -2.95 -40.83 69.46
C LEU A 9 -4.20 -40.18 68.79
N ARG A 10 -4.98 -41.01 68.07
CA ARG A 10 -6.46 -41.22 68.00
C ARG A 10 -7.42 -40.04 68.25
N GLY A 11 -8.59 -39.92 67.63
CA GLY A 11 -9.42 -40.75 66.73
C GLY A 11 -10.53 -39.82 66.18
N THR A 12 -11.55 -40.17 65.39
CA THR A 12 -12.29 -41.38 65.00
C THR A 12 -13.14 -40.90 63.81
N SER A 13 -12.92 -41.35 62.57
CA SER A 13 -13.62 -42.45 61.90
C SER A 13 -15.15 -42.41 61.97
N THR A 14 -15.79 -42.11 60.83
CA THR A 14 -16.80 -43.03 60.25
C THR A 14 -16.72 -42.96 58.72
N GLU A 15 -16.06 -43.98 58.15
CA GLU A 15 -16.15 -44.44 56.77
C GLU A 15 -17.52 -45.14 56.57
N LEU A 16 -18.09 -45.29 55.37
CA LEU A 16 -17.72 -46.30 54.34
C LEU A 16 -18.58 -45.95 53.09
N GLN A 17 -18.08 -45.76 51.85
CA GLN A 17 -17.37 -46.70 50.94
C GLN A 17 -18.12 -48.04 50.73
N PRO A 18 -18.04 -48.73 49.56
CA PRO A 18 -16.77 -49.10 48.89
C PRO A 18 -16.80 -49.22 47.33
N ASN A 19 -15.72 -48.84 46.63
CA ASN A 19 -14.66 -49.71 46.04
C ASN A 19 -14.90 -50.10 44.57
N ALA A 20 -13.89 -50.32 43.71
CA ALA A 20 -12.46 -50.04 43.67
C ALA A 20 -11.91 -50.69 42.37
N SER A 21 -10.88 -50.10 41.75
CA SER A 21 -9.63 -50.78 41.34
C SER A 21 -8.75 -49.86 40.47
N GLY A 22 -7.52 -49.57 40.95
CA GLY A 22 -6.46 -48.74 40.31
C GLY A 22 -5.61 -49.47 39.25
N PRO A 23 -4.29 -49.19 39.03
CA PRO A 23 -3.32 -48.48 39.91
C PRO A 23 -2.33 -47.46 39.25
N ASN A 24 -1.74 -46.62 40.12
CA ASN A 24 -0.36 -46.06 40.19
C ASN A 24 0.44 -45.59 38.95
N THR A 25 0.90 -44.32 39.00
CA THR A 25 2.31 -43.95 39.29
C THR A 25 2.48 -42.42 39.51
N ALA A 26 3.24 -42.05 40.56
CA ALA A 26 3.75 -40.70 40.87
C ALA A 26 4.68 -40.19 39.75
N GLY A 27 4.97 -38.91 39.52
CA GLY A 27 4.84 -37.69 40.30
C GLY A 27 6.12 -36.87 40.06
N GLN A 28 6.00 -35.64 39.55
CA GLN A 28 7.02 -34.60 39.76
C GLN A 28 6.41 -33.22 39.53
N ALA A 29 6.35 -32.47 40.62
CA ALA A 29 6.13 -31.04 40.62
C ALA A 29 7.32 -30.31 39.99
N THR A 30 7.05 -29.35 39.12
CA THR A 30 7.92 -28.18 38.94
C THR A 30 7.27 -27.01 39.66
N ALA A 31 7.77 -26.75 40.87
CA ALA A 31 7.62 -25.47 41.53
C ALA A 31 8.39 -24.39 40.72
N GLY A 32 7.78 -23.21 40.57
CA GLY A 32 8.50 -22.00 40.14
C GLY A 32 7.86 -21.22 38.99
N ALA A 33 6.62 -20.74 39.14
CA ALA A 33 6.11 -19.60 38.37
C ALA A 33 5.93 -18.41 39.33
N THR A 34 7.00 -17.69 39.61
CA THR A 34 6.91 -16.34 40.19
C THR A 34 6.29 -15.42 39.13
N GLY A 35 5.21 -14.73 39.51
CA GLY A 35 4.31 -14.01 38.62
C GLY A 35 4.97 -12.90 37.80
N CYS A 36 4.57 -12.78 36.53
CA CYS A 36 4.94 -11.71 35.61
C CYS A 36 4.33 -10.38 36.09
N CYS A 37 5.13 -9.32 36.22
CA CYS A 37 4.71 -8.06 36.84
C CYS A 37 4.24 -6.98 35.82
N VAL A 38 4.70 -7.04 34.57
CA VAL A 38 4.28 -6.10 33.51
C VAL A 38 3.93 -6.90 32.24
N GLN A 39 2.73 -6.70 31.70
CA GLN A 39 2.27 -7.28 30.44
C GLN A 39 2.37 -6.21 29.35
N VAL A 40 2.99 -6.53 28.21
CA VAL A 40 3.07 -5.62 27.06
C VAL A 40 2.21 -6.17 25.92
N GLU A 41 1.29 -5.35 25.44
CA GLU A 41 0.40 -5.65 24.32
C GLU A 41 0.63 -4.66 23.19
N ILE A 42 0.91 -5.14 21.98
CA ILE A 42 0.94 -4.30 20.78
C ILE A 42 -0.33 -4.54 19.97
N VAL A 43 -1.13 -3.50 19.80
CA VAL A 43 -2.41 -3.57 19.08
C VAL A 43 -2.45 -2.61 17.90
N GLN A 44 -3.10 -3.01 16.83
CA GLN A 44 -3.41 -2.11 15.72
C GLN A 44 -4.78 -1.48 15.95
N GLY A 45 -4.84 -0.15 15.99
CA GLY A 45 -6.08 0.55 16.32
C GLY A 45 -5.88 2.04 16.58
N THR A 46 -6.95 2.70 17.01
CA THR A 46 -6.91 4.11 17.39
C THR A 46 -6.92 4.26 18.92
N LEU A 47 -6.30 5.31 19.44
CA LEU A 47 -6.02 5.45 20.88
C LEU A 47 -7.31 5.72 21.68
N GLU A 48 -8.25 6.46 21.11
CA GLU A 48 -9.53 6.83 21.73
C GLU A 48 -10.47 5.65 22.00
N ASN A 49 -10.26 4.52 21.32
CA ASN A 49 -11.08 3.31 21.48
C ASN A 49 -10.49 2.31 22.48
N GLN A 50 -9.36 2.63 23.12
CA GLN A 50 -8.69 1.71 24.02
C GLN A 50 -9.27 1.75 25.43
N GLN A 51 -9.55 0.57 25.98
CA GLN A 51 -9.99 0.40 27.37
C GLN A 51 -8.77 0.22 28.28
N VAL A 52 -8.22 1.33 28.77
CA VAL A 52 -7.11 1.37 29.74
C VAL A 52 -7.35 2.51 30.75
N ASP A 53 -6.65 2.48 31.89
CA ASP A 53 -6.77 3.53 32.90
C ASP A 53 -6.22 4.87 32.41
N VAL A 54 -5.10 4.87 31.68
CA VAL A 54 -4.43 6.09 31.19
C VAL A 54 -4.17 6.06 29.69
N LEU A 55 -4.58 7.12 28.98
CA LEU A 55 -4.18 7.35 27.59
C LEU A 55 -3.04 8.38 27.51
N VAL A 56 -2.03 8.13 26.67
CA VAL A 56 -0.91 9.05 26.50
C VAL A 56 -1.07 9.88 25.22
N SER A 57 -1.03 11.20 25.34
CA SER A 57 -1.09 12.12 24.21
C SER A 57 0.22 12.93 24.10
N PRO A 58 1.01 12.79 23.02
CA PRO A 58 2.16 13.65 22.81
C PRO A 58 1.71 15.09 22.52
N MET A 59 2.47 16.08 22.99
CA MET A 59 2.27 17.50 22.70
C MET A 59 3.61 18.20 22.50
N VAL A 60 3.58 19.39 21.92
CA VAL A 60 4.73 20.27 21.69
C VAL A 60 4.35 21.68 22.15
N ALA A 61 5.31 22.40 22.73
CA ALA A 61 5.16 23.80 23.13
C ALA A 61 3.96 24.06 24.06
N HIS A 62 3.66 23.13 24.97
CA HIS A 62 2.56 23.25 25.93
C HIS A 62 1.15 23.31 25.29
N ASP A 63 1.00 22.85 24.04
CA ASP A 63 -0.29 22.81 23.35
C ASP A 63 -0.87 21.39 23.29
N PRO A 64 -1.96 21.08 24.05
CA PRO A 64 -2.53 19.74 24.13
C PRO A 64 -3.15 19.23 22.81
N VAL A 65 -3.35 20.10 21.81
CA VAL A 65 -3.89 19.74 20.49
C VAL A 65 -2.85 19.81 19.37
N SER A 66 -1.57 20.01 19.70
CA SER A 66 -0.48 20.14 18.72
C SER A 66 -0.16 18.84 17.98
N SER A 67 -0.61 17.70 18.50
CA SER A 67 -0.45 16.39 17.86
C SER A 67 -1.78 15.88 17.31
N ARG A 68 -1.70 14.95 16.36
CA ARG A 68 -2.90 14.26 15.83
C ARG A 68 -3.70 13.59 16.95
N VAL A 69 -3.02 12.94 17.88
CA VAL A 69 -3.65 12.27 19.03
C VAL A 69 -4.38 13.30 19.90
N GLY A 70 -3.73 14.41 20.22
CA GLY A 70 -4.33 15.50 21.00
C GLY A 70 -5.56 16.11 20.30
N SER A 71 -5.46 16.35 18.99
CA SER A 71 -6.57 16.86 18.17
C SER A 71 -7.76 15.89 18.13
N VAL A 72 -7.52 14.58 17.94
CA VAL A 72 -8.58 13.57 17.95
C VAL A 72 -9.26 13.50 19.32
N LEU A 73 -8.48 13.46 20.40
CA LEU A 73 -9.03 13.44 21.75
C LEU A 73 -9.82 14.72 22.07
N SER A 74 -9.37 15.88 21.60
CA SER A 74 -10.10 17.14 21.73
C SER A 74 -11.41 17.15 20.95
N ASN A 75 -11.48 16.51 19.78
CA ASN A 75 -12.73 16.36 19.03
C ASN A 75 -13.73 15.44 19.74
N VAL A 76 -13.24 14.40 20.44
CA VAL A 76 -14.09 13.46 21.19
C VAL A 76 -14.58 14.07 22.51
N ILE A 77 -13.70 14.74 23.25
CA ILE A 77 -14.00 15.29 24.58
C ILE A 77 -14.62 16.69 24.49
N GLY A 78 -14.29 17.46 23.46
CA GLY A 78 -14.70 18.85 23.33
C GLY A 78 -13.78 19.84 24.07
N PRO A 79 -14.16 21.14 24.08
CA PRO A 79 -13.32 22.25 24.57
C PRO A 79 -12.97 22.16 26.07
N GLN A 80 -13.75 21.41 26.84
CA GLN A 80 -13.51 21.14 28.26
C GLN A 80 -12.17 20.44 28.55
N MET A 81 -11.62 19.69 27.59
CA MET A 81 -10.28 19.10 27.71
C MET A 81 -9.21 20.19 27.87
N ILE A 82 -9.24 21.20 26.99
CA ILE A 82 -8.22 22.25 26.94
C ILE A 82 -8.30 23.10 28.22
N ALA A 83 -9.51 23.43 28.67
CA ALA A 83 -9.71 24.16 29.91
C ALA A 83 -9.14 23.42 31.12
N LYS A 84 -9.42 22.11 31.25
CA LYS A 84 -8.87 21.29 32.33
C LYS A 84 -7.36 21.09 32.22
N PHE A 85 -6.82 20.95 31.01
CA PHE A 85 -5.38 20.88 30.81
C PHE A 85 -4.66 22.10 31.36
N HIS A 86 -5.12 23.31 31.04
CA HIS A 86 -4.50 24.54 31.55
C HIS A 86 -4.71 24.72 33.07
N GLN A 87 -5.82 24.25 33.61
CA GLN A 87 -6.06 24.22 35.05
C GLN A 87 -5.05 23.33 35.78
N GLU A 88 -4.86 22.10 35.30
CA GLU A 88 -3.96 21.11 35.91
C GLU A 88 -2.47 21.42 35.69
N ALA A 89 -2.13 22.07 34.57
CA ALA A 89 -0.74 22.39 34.28
C ALA A 89 -0.16 23.48 35.19
N GLY A 90 -0.99 24.39 35.71
CA GLY A 90 -0.57 25.48 36.60
C GLY A 90 0.45 26.47 36.01
N GLY A 91 0.79 26.35 34.72
CA GLY A 91 1.82 27.13 34.04
C GLY A 91 2.38 26.41 32.80
N ALA A 92 3.39 27.02 32.16
CA ALA A 92 4.03 26.45 30.98
C ALA A 92 4.81 25.17 31.33
N THR A 93 4.62 24.11 30.55
CA THR A 93 5.33 22.83 30.72
C THR A 93 6.69 22.86 30.03
N LEU A 94 7.72 22.36 30.71
CA LEU A 94 9.04 22.14 30.10
C LEU A 94 9.05 20.85 29.25
N PRO A 95 9.99 20.70 28.30
CA PRO A 95 10.21 19.43 27.60
C PRO A 95 10.44 18.27 28.57
N GLY A 96 9.74 17.16 28.36
CA GLY A 96 9.80 15.96 29.21
C GLY A 96 8.91 16.06 30.45
N GLU A 97 8.16 17.14 30.63
CA GLU A 97 7.09 17.22 31.63
C GLU A 97 5.79 16.61 31.12
N ILE A 98 4.98 16.14 32.08
CA ILE A 98 3.66 15.57 31.82
C ILE A 98 2.59 16.38 32.56
N VAL A 99 1.43 16.52 31.91
CA VAL A 99 0.21 17.05 32.55
C VAL A 99 -0.80 15.93 32.55
N LEU A 100 -1.20 15.48 33.73
CA LEU A 100 -2.19 14.43 33.87
C LEU A 100 -3.55 15.07 34.11
N VAL A 101 -4.51 14.81 33.22
CA VAL A 101 -5.87 15.34 33.32
C VAL A 101 -6.83 14.18 33.59
N GLU A 102 -7.51 14.24 34.73
CA GLU A 102 -8.44 13.20 35.17
C GLU A 102 -9.91 13.59 34.92
N ASN A 103 -10.79 12.59 34.89
CA ASN A 103 -12.24 12.76 34.79
C ASN A 103 -12.68 13.53 33.52
N LEU A 104 -12.41 12.95 32.34
CA LEU A 104 -12.78 13.52 31.03
C LEU A 104 -13.86 12.69 30.32
N PRO A 105 -15.17 12.90 30.59
CA PRO A 105 -16.24 12.32 29.79
C PRO A 105 -16.17 12.83 28.34
N PRO A 106 -16.43 12.00 27.32
CA PRO A 106 -17.03 10.66 27.35
C PRO A 106 -16.02 9.49 27.33
N LEU A 107 -14.73 9.72 27.59
CA LEU A 107 -13.74 8.65 27.53
C LEU A 107 -13.94 7.62 28.65
N GLN A 108 -13.70 6.35 28.35
CA GLN A 108 -13.76 5.24 29.31
C GLN A 108 -12.49 5.11 30.17
N CYS A 109 -11.46 5.91 29.90
CA CYS A 109 -10.22 5.96 30.69
C CYS A 109 -10.35 6.89 31.91
N LYS A 110 -9.56 6.62 32.95
CA LYS A 110 -9.53 7.44 34.18
C LYS A 110 -8.77 8.76 33.98
N ALA A 111 -7.73 8.75 33.15
CA ALA A 111 -6.89 9.92 32.91
C ALA A 111 -6.30 9.99 31.49
N VAL A 112 -5.94 11.20 31.05
CA VAL A 112 -5.12 11.45 29.86
C VAL A 112 -3.82 12.13 30.29
N ALA A 113 -2.68 11.51 29.97
CA ALA A 113 -1.34 12.04 30.22
C ALA A 113 -0.82 12.76 28.97
N PHE A 114 -0.74 14.08 29.04
CA PHE A 114 -0.16 14.91 27.98
C PHE A 114 1.35 15.03 28.19
N LEU A 115 2.14 14.56 27.22
CA LEU A 115 3.60 14.52 27.31
C LEU A 115 4.23 15.57 26.39
N ASN A 116 4.92 16.55 26.96
CA ASN A 116 5.61 17.58 26.19
C ASN A 116 6.93 17.05 25.61
N LEU A 117 7.06 17.04 24.29
CA LEU A 117 8.22 16.54 23.57
C LEU A 117 8.83 17.63 22.69
N ILE A 118 10.08 17.42 22.30
CA ILE A 118 10.79 18.26 21.33
C ILE A 118 11.10 17.48 20.07
N SER A 119 11.22 18.18 18.95
CA SER A 119 11.52 17.57 17.66
C SER A 119 12.88 16.88 17.67
N TRP A 120 12.96 15.82 16.86
CA TRP A 120 14.14 15.01 16.64
C TRP A 120 15.34 15.85 16.22
N ASP A 121 16.48 15.64 16.90
CA ASP A 121 17.72 16.40 16.75
C ASP A 121 18.76 15.68 15.88
N ASN A 122 18.35 14.66 15.11
CA ASN A 122 19.22 13.79 14.31
C ASN A 122 20.30 13.04 15.10
N ASN A 123 20.14 12.92 16.42
CA ASN A 123 21.09 12.24 17.29
C ASN A 123 20.41 11.16 18.14
N GLN A 124 20.83 9.90 17.98
CA GLN A 124 20.27 8.76 18.71
C GLN A 124 20.46 8.81 20.22
N ASN A 125 21.38 9.64 20.71
CA ASN A 125 21.61 9.89 22.13
C ASN A 125 21.42 11.38 22.48
N GLY A 126 20.82 12.15 21.57
CA GLY A 126 20.62 13.58 21.70
C GLY A 126 19.59 13.96 22.75
N THR A 127 19.43 15.26 22.97
CA THR A 127 18.50 15.84 23.93
C THR A 127 17.06 15.38 23.67
N ALA A 128 16.66 15.26 22.39
CA ALA A 128 15.30 14.83 22.03
C ALA A 128 14.99 13.41 22.53
N VAL A 129 15.94 12.49 22.41
CA VAL A 129 15.80 11.10 22.93
C VAL A 129 15.75 11.08 24.45
N GLN A 130 16.59 11.88 25.12
CA GLN A 130 16.60 11.94 26.58
C GLN A 130 15.28 12.50 27.12
N VAL A 131 14.72 13.51 26.46
CA VAL A 131 13.39 14.07 26.77
C VAL A 131 12.29 13.02 26.61
N LEU A 132 12.29 12.27 25.50
CA LEU A 132 11.34 11.18 25.28
C LEU A 132 11.44 10.10 26.37
N ARG A 133 12.68 9.70 26.70
CA ARG A 133 12.99 8.71 27.73
C ARG A 133 12.47 9.15 29.10
N GLN A 134 12.79 10.38 29.49
CA GLN A 134 12.32 10.99 30.74
C GLN A 134 10.79 11.06 30.80
N GLY A 135 10.15 11.44 29.69
CA GLY A 135 8.71 11.49 29.57
C GLY A 135 8.03 10.16 29.85
N ILE A 136 8.49 9.09 29.20
CA ILE A 136 7.96 7.73 29.39
C ILE A 136 8.13 7.28 30.85
N ARG A 137 9.31 7.51 31.45
CA ARG A 137 9.56 7.21 32.86
C ARG A 137 8.57 7.90 33.79
N LYS A 138 8.33 9.19 33.59
CA LYS A 138 7.40 9.97 34.42
C LYS A 138 5.97 9.49 34.30
N ILE A 139 5.53 9.08 33.09
CA ILE A 139 4.18 8.52 32.89
C ILE A 139 4.04 7.22 33.68
N LEU A 140 4.98 6.29 33.49
CA LEU A 140 4.95 4.98 34.17
C LEU A 140 5.01 5.14 35.70
N ALA A 141 5.86 6.03 36.20
CA ALA A 141 5.94 6.37 37.63
C ALA A 141 4.64 7.00 38.14
N SER A 142 4.01 7.90 37.37
CA SER A 142 2.74 8.52 37.75
C SER A 142 1.60 7.52 37.79
N CYS A 143 1.59 6.55 36.87
CA CYS A 143 0.62 5.46 36.90
C CYS A 143 0.76 4.63 38.18
N GLN A 144 1.99 4.35 38.61
CA GLN A 144 2.24 3.62 39.85
C GLN A 144 1.82 4.41 41.09
N ILE A 145 2.15 5.72 41.17
CA ILE A 145 1.80 6.58 42.31
C ILE A 145 0.27 6.69 42.47
N ARG A 146 -0.47 6.74 41.36
CA ARG A 146 -1.93 6.89 41.35
C ARG A 146 -2.71 5.57 41.39
N GLY A 147 -2.00 4.45 41.47
CA GLY A 147 -2.62 3.12 41.53
C GLY A 147 -3.31 2.70 40.23
N PHE A 148 -2.91 3.25 39.08
CA PHE A 148 -3.40 2.78 37.79
C PHE A 148 -2.76 1.43 37.44
N SER A 149 -3.55 0.60 36.75
CA SER A 149 -3.19 -0.77 36.40
C SER A 149 -2.90 -0.95 34.91
N SER A 150 -3.25 0.03 34.07
CA SER A 150 -3.01 -0.02 32.64
C SER A 150 -2.74 1.35 32.00
N VAL A 151 -1.91 1.38 30.97
CA VAL A 151 -1.59 2.59 30.19
C VAL A 151 -1.51 2.26 28.71
N ALA A 152 -2.04 3.12 27.85
CA ALA A 152 -1.91 3.03 26.40
C ALA A 152 -1.00 4.13 25.84
N PHE A 153 0.10 3.72 25.21
CA PHE A 153 1.01 4.58 24.46
C PHE A 153 0.70 4.54 22.97
N PRO A 154 0.52 5.69 22.29
CA PRO A 154 0.71 5.75 20.85
C PRO A 154 2.21 5.62 20.54
N VAL A 155 2.56 5.48 19.27
CA VAL A 155 3.98 5.56 18.87
C VAL A 155 4.46 7.00 19.03
N LEU A 156 5.20 7.23 20.11
CA LEU A 156 5.61 8.56 20.52
C LEU A 156 6.70 9.11 19.58
N GLY A 157 6.43 10.28 18.98
CA GLY A 157 7.44 11.03 18.26
C GLY A 157 7.51 10.80 16.75
N THR A 158 6.92 9.73 16.20
CA THR A 158 7.05 9.37 14.76
C THR A 158 6.23 10.23 13.80
N GLY A 159 5.35 11.09 14.32
CA GLY A 159 4.54 12.00 13.51
C GLY A 159 5.30 13.22 13.00
N ALA A 160 4.69 13.95 12.07
CA ALA A 160 5.29 15.09 11.34
C ALA A 160 5.83 16.24 12.22
N VAL A 161 5.31 16.38 13.44
CA VAL A 161 5.71 17.45 14.38
C VAL A 161 7.01 17.10 15.11
N LEU A 162 7.18 15.83 15.50
CA LEU A 162 8.28 15.38 16.34
C LEU A 162 9.38 14.66 15.55
N GLN A 163 9.06 14.06 14.40
CA GLN A 163 9.99 13.55 13.38
C GLN A 163 11.00 12.50 13.86
N PHE A 164 10.70 11.78 14.94
CA PHE A 164 11.56 10.68 15.38
C PHE A 164 11.54 9.55 14.35
N PRO A 165 12.70 8.95 14.04
CA PRO A 165 12.73 7.70 13.30
C PRO A 165 11.95 6.60 14.04
N HIS A 166 11.13 5.86 13.32
CA HIS A 166 10.29 4.77 13.87
C HIS A 166 11.09 3.76 14.70
N SER A 167 12.27 3.38 14.21
CA SER A 167 13.19 2.47 14.92
C SER A 167 13.68 3.04 16.25
N VAL A 168 13.96 4.35 16.31
CA VAL A 168 14.43 5.02 17.54
C VAL A 168 13.29 5.11 18.55
N ALA A 169 12.11 5.56 18.13
CA ALA A 169 10.93 5.68 19.00
C ALA A 169 10.50 4.32 19.58
N SER A 170 10.40 3.28 18.74
CA SER A 170 10.04 1.93 19.17
C SER A 170 11.07 1.33 20.14
N ARG A 171 12.36 1.50 19.86
CA ARG A 171 13.45 1.06 20.74
C ARG A 171 13.39 1.75 22.10
N VAL A 172 13.31 3.08 22.13
CA VAL A 172 13.29 3.85 23.39
C VAL A 172 12.08 3.49 24.25
N LEU A 173 10.90 3.32 23.64
CA LEU A 173 9.70 2.91 24.38
C LEU A 173 9.86 1.53 25.01
N LEU A 174 10.36 0.55 24.26
CA LEU A 174 10.55 -0.81 24.77
C LEU A 174 11.68 -0.91 25.81
N GLU A 175 12.77 -0.17 25.63
CA GLU A 175 13.85 -0.08 26.63
C GLU A 175 13.33 0.45 27.96
N GLU A 176 12.51 1.51 27.94
CA GLU A 176 11.98 2.12 29.15
C GLU A 176 10.90 1.28 29.83
N VAL A 177 10.08 0.57 29.07
CA VAL A 177 9.14 -0.41 29.61
C VAL A 177 9.90 -1.58 30.26
N GLY A 178 10.97 -2.07 29.61
CA GLY A 178 11.83 -3.11 30.18
C GLY A 178 12.54 -2.65 31.45
N GLU A 179 12.98 -1.40 31.51
CA GLU A 179 13.59 -0.83 32.72
C GLU A 179 12.55 -0.64 33.85
N PHE A 180 11.32 -0.25 33.50
CA PHE A 180 10.22 -0.19 34.45
C PHE A 180 9.86 -1.57 35.01
N GLU A 181 9.87 -2.62 34.19
CA GLU A 181 9.65 -4.00 34.65
C GLU A 181 10.71 -4.44 35.68
N LYS A 182 12.00 -4.22 35.39
CA LYS A 182 13.10 -4.59 36.31
C LYS A 182 12.98 -3.94 37.69
N ASN A 183 12.41 -2.74 37.75
CA ASN A 183 12.26 -1.97 38.99
C ASN A 183 11.01 -2.38 39.81
N ARG A 184 10.21 -3.34 39.34
CA ARG A 184 8.95 -3.78 39.97
C ARG A 184 9.06 -5.18 40.57
N ILE A 185 9.72 -5.28 41.73
CA ILE A 185 9.75 -6.53 42.51
C ILE A 185 8.52 -6.55 43.44
N ASN A 186 7.71 -7.62 43.40
CA ASN A 186 6.49 -7.79 44.22
C ASN A 186 5.39 -6.72 44.04
N SER A 187 5.21 -6.19 42.82
CA SER A 187 4.15 -5.22 42.50
C SER A 187 2.97 -5.90 41.78
N PRO A 188 1.74 -5.33 41.85
CA PRO A 188 0.59 -5.87 41.13
C PRO A 188 0.82 -5.85 39.61
N PRO A 189 0.14 -6.74 38.85
CA PRO A 189 0.22 -6.78 37.40
C PRO A 189 -0.11 -5.41 36.78
N PHE A 190 0.68 -5.02 35.78
CA PHE A 190 0.52 -3.74 35.09
C PHE A 190 0.52 -3.94 33.58
N LEU A 191 -0.49 -3.42 32.88
CA LEU A 191 -0.63 -3.56 31.43
C LEU A 191 -0.10 -2.32 30.70
N VAL A 192 0.90 -2.50 29.84
CA VAL A 192 1.36 -1.49 28.88
C VAL A 192 0.85 -1.86 27.49
N ARG A 193 -0.07 -1.07 26.95
CA ARG A 193 -0.59 -1.25 25.59
C ARG A 193 0.06 -0.26 24.64
N ILE A 194 0.66 -0.73 23.56
CA ILE A 194 1.22 0.09 22.48
C ILE A 194 0.25 0.05 21.32
N VAL A 195 -0.28 1.22 20.95
CA VAL A 195 -1.34 1.37 19.97
C VAL A 195 -0.75 1.93 18.68
N ILE A 196 -0.69 1.08 17.66
CA ILE A 196 -0.21 1.46 16.33
C ILE A 196 -1.40 1.83 15.46
N HIS A 197 -1.41 3.07 14.97
CA HIS A 197 -2.46 3.55 14.09
C HIS A 197 -2.53 2.68 12.81
N PRO A 198 -3.72 2.28 12.29
CA PRO A 198 -3.80 1.37 11.15
C PRO A 198 -3.11 1.85 9.88
N GLY A 199 -2.96 3.17 9.72
CA GLY A 199 -2.21 3.79 8.61
C GLY A 199 -0.68 3.83 8.78
N ASP A 200 -0.15 3.50 9.97
CA ASP A 200 1.28 3.59 10.30
C ASP A 200 1.97 2.23 10.16
N LYS A 201 2.30 1.88 8.91
CA LYS A 201 2.92 0.58 8.59
C LYS A 201 4.40 0.50 8.98
N ASP A 202 5.06 1.65 9.14
CA ASP A 202 6.48 1.72 9.44
C ASP A 202 6.74 1.49 10.93
N SER A 203 5.85 1.98 11.81
CA SER A 203 5.83 1.59 13.23
C SER A 203 5.65 0.09 13.42
N SER A 204 4.71 -0.55 12.71
CA SER A 204 4.47 -2.00 12.85
C SER A 204 5.74 -2.82 12.58
N LYS A 205 6.48 -2.48 11.52
CA LYS A 205 7.74 -3.15 11.18
C LYS A 205 8.84 -2.86 12.21
N ALA A 206 8.93 -1.61 12.69
CA ALA A 206 9.92 -1.22 13.67
C ALA A 206 9.75 -1.99 15.00
N PHE A 207 8.52 -2.12 15.50
CA PHE A 207 8.25 -2.90 16.71
C PHE A 207 8.53 -4.39 16.52
N GLN A 208 8.20 -4.97 15.36
CA GLN A 208 8.54 -6.37 15.03
C GLN A 208 10.06 -6.62 15.02
N SER A 209 10.83 -5.71 14.43
CA SER A 209 12.30 -5.81 14.37
C SER A 209 12.97 -5.66 15.74
N VAL A 210 12.45 -4.77 16.59
CA VAL A 210 13.00 -4.56 17.95
C VAL A 210 12.62 -5.73 18.88
N GLN A 211 11.46 -6.35 18.68
CA GLN A 211 11.02 -7.51 19.45
C GLN A 211 11.96 -8.72 19.31
N GLY A 212 12.54 -8.94 18.13
CA GLY A 212 13.53 -10.01 17.91
C GLY A 212 14.82 -9.86 18.73
N ASN A 213 15.10 -8.65 19.26
CA ASN A 213 16.33 -8.31 19.97
C ASN A 213 16.16 -8.18 21.50
N LEU A 214 14.92 -8.09 22.03
CA LEU A 214 14.63 -7.85 23.44
C LEU A 214 13.76 -9.00 24.02
N HIS A 215 14.37 -9.86 24.85
CA HIS A 215 13.68 -10.93 25.58
C HIS A 215 12.95 -10.38 26.81
N LEU A 216 11.78 -9.74 26.63
CA LEU A 216 10.89 -9.36 27.73
C LEU A 216 9.93 -10.53 28.05
N ARG A 217 9.79 -10.91 29.33
CA ARG A 217 8.87 -11.98 29.77
C ARG A 217 7.45 -11.40 29.92
N GLY A 218 6.42 -12.07 29.41
CA GLY A 218 5.02 -11.61 29.54
C GLY A 218 4.46 -10.84 28.33
N PHE A 219 5.12 -10.93 27.17
CA PHE A 219 4.63 -10.34 25.93
C PHE A 219 3.44 -11.14 25.39
N THR A 220 2.30 -10.48 25.21
CA THR A 220 1.15 -11.04 24.47
C THR A 220 0.89 -10.10 23.31
N SER A 221 1.28 -10.50 22.11
CA SER A 221 0.71 -9.88 20.93
C SER A 221 -0.68 -10.46 20.75
N ASP A 222 -1.71 -9.61 20.76
CA ASP A 222 -3.03 -9.96 20.19
C ASP A 222 -2.99 -10.16 18.65
N ILE A 223 -1.78 -10.30 18.10
CA ILE A 223 -1.51 -11.13 16.93
C ILE A 223 -1.54 -12.59 17.43
N ASN A 224 -2.76 -13.09 17.61
CA ASN A 224 -3.15 -14.39 18.17
C ASN A 224 -2.19 -15.57 17.83
N PRO A 225 -1.32 -16.02 18.77
CA PRO A 225 -0.38 -17.13 18.53
C PRO A 225 -1.00 -18.52 18.67
N ASP A 226 -2.13 -18.65 19.37
CA ASP A 226 -2.71 -19.96 19.73
C ASP A 226 -3.69 -20.54 18.69
N GLN A 227 -3.93 -19.82 17.57
CA GLN A 227 -4.66 -20.34 16.41
C GLN A 227 -3.76 -20.75 15.23
N GLU A 228 -2.47 -20.39 15.23
CA GLU A 228 -1.56 -20.75 14.13
C GLU A 228 -1.37 -22.28 13.98
N SER A 229 -1.55 -23.06 15.05
CA SER A 229 -1.32 -24.50 15.00
C SER A 229 -2.42 -25.33 14.30
N PHE A 230 -3.63 -24.77 14.13
CA PHE A 230 -4.75 -25.51 13.51
C PHE A 230 -4.93 -25.21 12.03
N TYR A 231 -4.37 -24.12 11.53
CA TYR A 231 -4.59 -23.63 10.18
C TYR A 231 -3.28 -23.50 9.39
N ARG A 232 -3.14 -24.22 8.26
CA ARG A 232 -1.95 -24.15 7.39
C ARG A 232 -2.35 -23.66 5.99
N HIS A 233 -1.91 -22.47 5.57
CA HIS A 233 -2.32 -21.87 4.30
C HIS A 233 -1.58 -22.49 3.08
N VAL A 234 -2.25 -22.69 1.93
CA VAL A 234 -1.67 -23.44 0.76
C VAL A 234 -1.67 -22.68 -0.58
N SER A 235 -2.56 -21.72 -0.88
CA SER A 235 -2.46 -20.89 -2.09
C SER A 235 -3.45 -19.71 -2.14
N VAL A 236 -3.06 -18.58 -2.75
CA VAL A 236 -3.96 -17.45 -3.07
C VAL A 236 -3.79 -17.08 -4.55
N SER A 237 -4.85 -17.18 -5.34
CA SER A 237 -4.97 -16.55 -6.66
C SER A 237 -6.12 -15.52 -6.63
N ASP A 238 -6.29 -14.74 -7.69
CA ASP A 238 -7.41 -13.77 -7.77
C ASP A 238 -8.80 -14.43 -7.78
N HIS A 239 -8.87 -15.76 -7.98
CA HIS A 239 -10.11 -16.51 -8.12
C HIS A 239 -10.22 -17.73 -7.17
N GLU A 240 -9.19 -17.98 -6.36
CA GLU A 240 -9.14 -19.14 -5.46
C GLU A 240 -8.33 -18.82 -4.19
N VAL A 241 -8.85 -19.24 -3.03
CA VAL A 241 -8.13 -19.19 -1.74
C VAL A 241 -8.18 -20.57 -1.10
N THR A 242 -7.04 -21.12 -0.71
CA THR A 242 -6.97 -22.43 -0.06
C THR A 242 -6.28 -22.35 1.31
N ALA A 243 -6.93 -22.91 2.32
CA ALA A 243 -6.40 -23.09 3.67
C ALA A 243 -6.62 -24.52 4.16
N MET A 244 -5.73 -25.05 5.00
CA MET A 244 -5.94 -26.29 5.74
C MET A 244 -6.53 -25.97 7.10
N VAL A 245 -7.44 -26.82 7.57
CA VAL A 245 -8.02 -26.78 8.91
C VAL A 245 -7.86 -28.19 9.49
N GLY A 246 -6.90 -28.37 10.40
CA GLY A 246 -6.41 -29.70 10.76
C GLY A 246 -5.93 -30.47 9.51
N GLY A 247 -6.52 -31.64 9.26
CA GLY A 247 -6.25 -32.47 8.07
C GLY A 247 -7.11 -32.18 6.84
N VAL A 248 -8.05 -31.23 6.91
CA VAL A 248 -9.05 -30.98 5.85
C VAL A 248 -8.70 -29.71 5.07
N LYS A 249 -8.77 -29.78 3.73
CA LYS A 249 -8.56 -28.64 2.83
C LYS A 249 -9.84 -27.82 2.71
N ILE A 250 -9.83 -26.55 3.14
CA ILE A 250 -10.86 -25.55 2.81
C ILE A 250 -10.43 -24.78 1.56
N GLN A 251 -11.28 -24.77 0.54
CA GLN A 251 -11.04 -24.12 -0.74
C GLN A 251 -12.18 -23.15 -1.08
N MET A 252 -11.90 -21.85 -1.13
CA MET A 252 -12.82 -20.84 -1.62
C MET A 252 -12.58 -20.59 -3.10
N LEU A 253 -13.63 -20.65 -3.92
CA LEU A 253 -13.55 -20.49 -5.38
C LEU A 253 -14.55 -19.46 -5.87
N ARG A 254 -14.10 -18.60 -6.78
CA ARG A 254 -15.00 -17.74 -7.55
C ARG A 254 -15.55 -18.53 -8.74
N GLY A 255 -16.84 -18.85 -8.73
CA GLY A 255 -17.45 -19.64 -9.81
C GLY A 255 -18.87 -20.09 -9.54
N ASP A 256 -19.35 -21.01 -10.38
CA ASP A 256 -20.67 -21.63 -10.25
C ASP A 256 -20.60 -22.91 -9.42
N ILE A 257 -21.46 -23.02 -8.40
CA ILE A 257 -21.53 -24.19 -7.52
C ILE A 257 -21.96 -25.46 -8.26
N LEU A 258 -22.65 -25.32 -9.40
CA LEU A 258 -23.05 -26.44 -10.25
C LEU A 258 -21.86 -27.14 -10.93
N ASN A 259 -20.76 -26.41 -11.16
CA ASN A 259 -19.51 -26.94 -11.72
C ASN A 259 -18.56 -27.46 -10.62
N GLY A 260 -19.10 -27.65 -9.41
CA GLY A 260 -18.34 -27.83 -8.19
C GLY A 260 -17.67 -29.18 -8.02
N GLY A 261 -17.96 -30.23 -8.81
CA GLY A 261 -17.23 -31.51 -8.79
C GLY A 261 -16.99 -32.16 -7.41
N THR A 262 -17.86 -31.92 -6.43
CA THR A 262 -17.77 -32.48 -5.06
C THR A 262 -18.82 -33.58 -4.84
N ASP A 263 -18.56 -34.45 -3.86
CA ASP A 263 -19.49 -35.54 -3.50
C ASP A 263 -20.84 -34.99 -3.00
N VAL A 264 -20.82 -33.88 -2.27
CA VAL A 264 -22.03 -33.25 -1.71
C VAL A 264 -22.14 -31.80 -2.14
N ILE A 265 -23.35 -31.36 -2.51
CA ILE A 265 -23.69 -29.95 -2.76
C ILE A 265 -24.68 -29.48 -1.70
N VAL A 266 -24.37 -28.37 -1.03
CA VAL A 266 -25.25 -27.76 -0.04
C VAL A 266 -26.15 -26.73 -0.73
N ASN A 267 -27.45 -26.93 -0.63
CA ASN A 267 -28.45 -25.96 -1.03
C ASN A 267 -28.94 -25.14 0.17
N THR A 268 -29.03 -23.82 -0.01
CA THR A 268 -29.67 -22.91 0.93
C THR A 268 -31.12 -22.68 0.51
N THR A 269 -32.09 -22.96 1.38
CA THR A 269 -33.52 -22.82 1.05
C THR A 269 -34.34 -22.46 2.28
N ASP A 270 -35.45 -21.76 2.08
CA ASP A 270 -36.48 -21.53 3.10
C ASP A 270 -37.64 -22.54 3.01
N PHE A 271 -37.53 -23.53 2.11
CA PHE A 271 -38.55 -24.54 1.77
C PHE A 271 -39.90 -23.98 1.29
N SER A 272 -40.03 -22.67 1.12
CA SER A 272 -41.25 -21.99 0.69
C SER A 272 -41.18 -21.56 -0.78
N HIS A 273 -40.05 -20.98 -1.21
CA HIS A 273 -39.82 -20.54 -2.57
C HIS A 273 -38.34 -20.71 -2.97
N SER A 274 -38.08 -21.30 -4.15
CA SER A 274 -36.72 -21.41 -4.67
C SER A 274 -36.28 -20.10 -5.32
N SER A 275 -35.29 -19.43 -4.73
CA SER A 275 -34.67 -18.21 -5.27
C SER A 275 -33.14 -18.31 -5.28
N GLY A 276 -32.49 -17.49 -6.12
CA GLY A 276 -31.03 -17.42 -6.25
C GLY A 276 -30.37 -18.79 -6.48
N VAL A 277 -29.40 -19.13 -5.64
CA VAL A 277 -28.65 -20.40 -5.67
C VAL A 277 -29.58 -21.62 -5.56
N SER A 278 -30.66 -21.51 -4.78
CA SER A 278 -31.63 -22.60 -4.60
C SER A 278 -32.35 -22.97 -5.87
N LYS A 279 -32.78 -21.95 -6.62
CA LYS A 279 -33.40 -22.13 -7.93
C LYS A 279 -32.43 -22.76 -8.91
N ALA A 280 -31.19 -22.27 -8.96
CA ALA A 280 -30.15 -22.82 -9.84
C ALA A 280 -29.88 -24.31 -9.57
N ILE A 281 -29.73 -24.71 -8.30
CA ILE A 281 -29.48 -26.10 -7.90
C ILE A 281 -30.69 -26.99 -8.21
N VAL A 282 -31.90 -26.61 -7.83
CA VAL A 282 -33.11 -27.44 -8.06
C VAL A 282 -33.42 -27.56 -9.55
N THR A 283 -33.28 -26.47 -10.32
CA THR A 283 -33.45 -26.51 -11.78
C THR A 283 -32.43 -27.41 -12.46
N ALA A 284 -31.17 -27.35 -12.05
CA ALA A 284 -30.11 -28.19 -12.62
C ALA A 284 -30.22 -29.66 -12.18
N ALA A 285 -30.70 -29.94 -10.96
CA ALA A 285 -30.91 -31.30 -10.47
C ALA A 285 -32.13 -31.99 -11.12
N GLY A 286 -33.13 -31.22 -11.56
CA GLY A 286 -34.30 -31.73 -12.29
C GLY A 286 -35.53 -32.04 -11.42
N PRO A 287 -36.63 -32.50 -12.05
CA PRO A 287 -37.94 -32.60 -11.41
C PRO A 287 -38.03 -33.64 -10.29
N SER A 288 -37.14 -34.65 -10.27
CA SER A 288 -37.10 -35.67 -9.21
C SER A 288 -36.76 -35.06 -7.84
N VAL A 289 -35.74 -34.19 -7.79
CA VAL A 289 -35.33 -33.49 -6.57
C VAL A 289 -36.40 -32.50 -6.10
N GLN A 290 -37.08 -31.84 -7.04
CA GLN A 290 -38.20 -30.96 -6.72
C GLN A 290 -39.38 -31.72 -6.10
N ALA A 291 -39.69 -32.93 -6.58
CA ALA A 291 -40.72 -33.79 -6.01
C ALA A 291 -40.35 -34.31 -4.62
N GLU A 292 -39.09 -34.69 -4.39
CA GLU A 292 -38.58 -35.12 -3.08
C GLU A 292 -38.65 -33.99 -2.03
N LEU A 293 -38.34 -32.76 -2.43
CA LEU A 293 -38.45 -31.57 -1.59
C LEU A 293 -39.89 -31.19 -1.25
N ALA A 294 -40.82 -31.31 -2.20
CA ALA A 294 -42.22 -30.93 -2.01
C ALA A 294 -42.98 -31.82 -1.01
N GLN A 295 -42.49 -33.04 -0.76
CA GLN A 295 -43.15 -34.01 0.12
C GLN A 295 -42.71 -33.92 1.59
N ARG A 296 -41.66 -33.15 1.91
CA ARG A 296 -41.00 -33.21 3.23
C ARG A 296 -40.52 -31.83 3.69
N ILE A 297 -41.29 -31.19 4.57
CA ILE A 297 -40.78 -30.07 5.38
C ILE A 297 -40.17 -30.67 6.66
N PRO A 298 -38.85 -30.60 6.87
CA PRO A 298 -38.21 -31.25 8.02
C PRO A 298 -38.39 -30.42 9.29
N SER A 299 -38.69 -31.06 10.41
CA SER A 299 -38.74 -30.42 11.74
C SER A 299 -37.39 -29.85 12.20
N ASP A 300 -36.28 -30.30 11.61
CA ASP A 300 -34.91 -29.83 11.88
C ASP A 300 -34.35 -28.96 10.74
N TRP A 301 -35.19 -28.45 9.81
CA TRP A 301 -34.80 -27.54 8.71
C TRP A 301 -33.61 -28.02 7.83
N MET A 302 -33.35 -29.33 7.80
CA MET A 302 -32.32 -29.96 6.98
C MET A 302 -32.86 -31.26 6.40
N ILE A 303 -32.71 -31.46 5.10
CA ILE A 303 -33.10 -32.67 4.36
C ILE A 303 -32.05 -33.02 3.32
N THR A 304 -31.91 -34.30 3.02
CA THR A 304 -31.08 -34.77 1.92
C THR A 304 -31.95 -35.39 0.83
N THR A 305 -31.53 -35.20 -0.42
CA THR A 305 -32.16 -35.79 -1.60
C THR A 305 -31.12 -36.49 -2.45
N GLY A 306 -31.60 -37.30 -3.40
CA GLY A 306 -30.74 -37.78 -4.49
C GLY A 306 -30.10 -36.63 -5.28
N PRO A 307 -29.05 -36.91 -6.07
CA PRO A 307 -28.34 -35.90 -6.86
C PRO A 307 -29.10 -35.43 -8.11
N GLY A 308 -30.15 -36.16 -8.51
CA GLY A 308 -30.88 -35.89 -9.75
C GLY A 308 -29.94 -35.97 -10.96
N MET A 309 -29.89 -34.90 -11.75
CA MET A 309 -29.00 -34.76 -12.91
C MET A 309 -27.64 -34.11 -12.58
N LEU A 310 -27.36 -33.76 -11.32
CA LEU A 310 -26.07 -33.18 -10.93
C LEU A 310 -25.01 -34.28 -10.76
N GLY A 311 -23.76 -33.98 -11.11
CA GLY A 311 -22.62 -34.89 -10.96
C GLY A 311 -22.13 -35.10 -9.52
N CYS A 312 -22.97 -34.91 -8.51
CA CYS A 312 -22.69 -35.15 -7.10
C CYS A 312 -23.33 -36.47 -6.62
N LYS A 313 -23.05 -36.90 -5.40
CA LYS A 313 -23.64 -38.10 -4.79
C LYS A 313 -24.91 -37.78 -3.98
N GLU A 314 -24.96 -36.61 -3.36
CA GLU A 314 -26.09 -36.17 -2.52
C GLU A 314 -26.22 -34.64 -2.52
N ILE A 315 -27.46 -34.15 -2.41
CA ILE A 315 -27.74 -32.72 -2.20
C ILE A 315 -28.32 -32.55 -0.79
N ILE A 316 -27.73 -31.66 0.00
CA ILE A 316 -28.23 -31.33 1.34
C ILE A 316 -28.91 -29.97 1.29
N HIS A 317 -30.22 -29.94 1.50
CA HIS A 317 -31.00 -28.72 1.56
C HIS A 317 -31.17 -28.29 3.01
N ALA A 318 -30.70 -27.09 3.35
CA ALA A 318 -30.74 -26.56 4.70
C ALA A 318 -31.31 -25.14 4.74
N GLY A 319 -32.16 -24.91 5.75
CA GLY A 319 -32.70 -23.61 6.12
C GLY A 319 -31.90 -22.99 7.26
N PHE A 320 -31.37 -21.80 7.01
CA PHE A 320 -30.46 -21.12 7.93
C PHE A 320 -31.10 -19.89 8.61
N ASN A 321 -32.29 -19.46 8.17
CA ASN A 321 -33.11 -18.37 8.73
C ASN A 321 -32.37 -17.07 9.04
N CYS A 322 -31.33 -16.75 8.27
CA CYS A 322 -30.50 -15.57 8.48
C CYS A 322 -29.93 -15.41 9.91
N ASP A 323 -29.69 -16.53 10.61
CA ASP A 323 -29.12 -16.53 11.97
C ASP A 323 -27.69 -17.13 11.98
N PRO A 324 -26.65 -16.36 12.38
CA PRO A 324 -25.28 -16.85 12.55
C PRO A 324 -25.15 -18.09 13.45
N GLN A 325 -25.99 -18.25 14.47
CA GLN A 325 -25.94 -19.43 15.35
C GLN A 325 -26.45 -20.69 14.64
N LEU A 326 -27.51 -20.56 13.83
CA LEU A 326 -28.01 -21.65 13.00
C LEU A 326 -27.01 -22.02 11.90
N ILE A 327 -26.36 -21.05 11.26
CA ILE A 327 -25.27 -21.29 10.30
C ILE A 327 -24.18 -22.16 10.92
N ARG A 328 -23.69 -21.80 12.12
CA ARG A 328 -22.69 -22.59 12.84
C ARG A 328 -23.17 -24.01 13.13
N LYS A 329 -24.42 -24.15 13.61
CA LYS A 329 -25.04 -25.45 13.94
C LYS A 329 -25.17 -26.35 12.71
N TYR A 330 -25.67 -25.83 11.59
CA TYR A 330 -25.91 -26.61 10.37
C TYR A 330 -24.63 -26.91 9.60
N CYS A 331 -23.67 -25.97 9.51
CA CYS A 331 -22.35 -26.29 8.95
C CYS A 331 -21.71 -27.46 9.70
N LYS A 332 -21.82 -27.49 11.03
CA LYS A 332 -21.34 -28.61 11.84
C LYS A 332 -22.10 -29.92 11.56
N LYS A 333 -23.44 -29.88 11.53
CA LYS A 333 -24.27 -31.07 11.24
C LYS A 333 -23.97 -31.65 9.85
N ILE A 334 -23.83 -30.79 8.85
CA ILE A 334 -23.54 -31.18 7.46
C ILE A 334 -22.20 -31.92 7.39
N LEU A 335 -21.15 -31.40 8.02
CA LEU A 335 -19.83 -32.04 8.01
C LEU A 335 -19.82 -33.38 8.75
N VAL A 336 -20.57 -33.50 9.86
CA VAL A 336 -20.77 -34.78 10.56
C VAL A 336 -21.48 -35.79 9.65
N HIS A 337 -22.50 -35.34 8.92
CA HIS A 337 -23.22 -36.20 7.97
C HIS A 337 -22.33 -36.68 6.83
N CYS A 338 -21.52 -35.79 6.25
CA CYS A 338 -20.55 -36.15 5.21
C CYS A 338 -19.54 -37.19 5.68
N GLU A 339 -19.02 -37.05 6.90
CA GLU A 339 -18.08 -38.01 7.48
C GLU A 339 -18.74 -39.37 7.75
N ASN A 340 -19.96 -39.38 8.33
CA ASN A 340 -20.70 -40.62 8.60
C ASN A 340 -21.04 -41.41 7.33
N LYS A 341 -21.17 -40.72 6.20
CA LYS A 341 -21.43 -41.31 4.88
C LYS A 341 -20.16 -41.67 4.11
N GLY A 342 -18.97 -41.33 4.63
CA GLY A 342 -17.69 -41.57 3.96
C GLY A 342 -17.48 -40.71 2.70
N TYR A 343 -18.04 -39.50 2.67
CA TYR A 343 -17.83 -38.57 1.55
C TYR A 343 -16.51 -37.82 1.71
N ASN A 344 -15.81 -37.61 0.58
CA ASN A 344 -14.48 -37.00 0.56
C ASN A 344 -14.54 -35.48 0.39
N SER A 345 -15.64 -34.96 -0.16
CA SER A 345 -15.76 -33.53 -0.49
C SER A 345 -17.18 -32.95 -0.40
N VAL A 346 -17.28 -31.69 0.02
CA VAL A 346 -18.57 -30.96 0.11
C VAL A 346 -18.44 -29.52 -0.39
N SER A 347 -19.43 -29.02 -1.14
CA SER A 347 -19.50 -27.62 -1.61
C SER A 347 -20.61 -26.83 -0.92
N PHE A 348 -20.24 -25.67 -0.35
CA PHE A 348 -21.12 -24.68 0.24
C PHE A 348 -21.21 -23.43 -0.64
N PRO A 349 -22.40 -22.81 -0.79
CA PRO A 349 -22.53 -21.47 -1.33
C PRO A 349 -22.24 -20.42 -0.26
N ALA A 350 -22.17 -19.14 -0.64
CA ALA A 350 -22.22 -18.04 0.33
C ALA A 350 -23.61 -17.98 1.00
N ILE A 351 -23.72 -18.51 2.22
CA ILE A 351 -25.01 -18.74 2.89
C ILE A 351 -25.68 -17.40 3.24
N ASN A 352 -26.92 -17.20 2.79
CA ASN A 352 -27.79 -16.05 3.06
C ASN A 352 -27.25 -14.66 2.65
N THR A 353 -26.19 -14.58 1.84
CA THR A 353 -25.61 -13.29 1.38
C THR A 353 -26.36 -12.66 0.21
N GLY A 354 -27.26 -13.40 -0.44
CA GLY A 354 -28.14 -12.93 -1.51
C GLY A 354 -29.50 -12.47 -0.99
N ALA A 355 -30.57 -13.15 -1.39
CA ALA A 355 -31.95 -12.84 -0.98
C ALA A 355 -32.19 -12.85 0.56
N GLY A 356 -31.32 -13.50 1.33
CA GLY A 356 -31.35 -13.49 2.79
C GLY A 356 -30.83 -12.21 3.45
N GLY A 357 -30.16 -11.32 2.70
CA GLY A 357 -29.72 -10.00 3.17
C GLY A 357 -28.67 -10.02 4.30
N MET A 358 -28.01 -11.15 4.56
CA MET A 358 -27.01 -11.24 5.62
C MET A 358 -25.70 -10.52 5.20
N PRO A 359 -25.11 -9.69 6.08
CA PRO A 359 -23.78 -9.12 5.86
C PRO A 359 -22.74 -10.21 5.58
N CYS A 360 -21.94 -10.02 4.53
CA CYS A 360 -21.01 -11.03 4.01
C CYS A 360 -19.94 -11.43 5.06
N ASP A 361 -19.47 -10.48 5.85
CA ASP A 361 -18.53 -10.70 6.96
C ASP A 361 -19.12 -11.61 8.04
N LYS A 362 -20.36 -11.35 8.46
CA LYS A 362 -21.07 -12.16 9.48
C LYS A 362 -21.35 -13.57 8.97
N ALA A 363 -21.77 -13.70 7.71
CA ALA A 363 -22.02 -15.00 7.08
C ALA A 363 -20.73 -15.84 7.00
N CYS A 364 -19.65 -15.24 6.49
CA CYS A 364 -18.35 -15.90 6.38
C CYS A 364 -17.81 -16.34 7.75
N LYS A 365 -17.84 -15.43 8.74
CA LYS A 365 -17.41 -15.72 10.11
C LYS A 365 -18.17 -16.90 10.71
N ALA A 366 -19.50 -16.94 10.57
CA ALA A 366 -20.34 -17.99 11.09
C ALA A 366 -20.08 -19.35 10.41
N MET A 367 -19.91 -19.36 9.08
CA MET A 367 -19.58 -20.57 8.33
C MET A 367 -18.25 -21.16 8.78
N LEU A 368 -17.20 -20.33 8.85
CA LEU A 368 -15.86 -20.77 9.23
C LEU A 368 -15.80 -21.27 10.67
N ASP A 369 -16.48 -20.60 11.61
CA ASP A 369 -16.61 -21.08 13.00
C ASP A 369 -17.27 -22.46 13.08
N GLY A 370 -18.35 -22.66 12.34
CA GLY A 370 -19.07 -23.93 12.28
C GLY A 370 -18.19 -25.06 11.73
N MET A 371 -17.48 -24.78 10.62
CA MET A 371 -16.58 -25.73 9.97
C MET A 371 -15.39 -26.09 10.87
N ALA A 372 -14.73 -25.11 11.46
CA ALA A 372 -13.59 -25.32 12.36
C ALA A 372 -13.97 -26.11 13.61
N SER A 373 -15.10 -25.74 14.25
CA SER A 373 -15.63 -26.45 15.42
C SER A 373 -15.97 -27.92 15.09
N ALA A 374 -16.47 -28.18 13.89
CA ALA A 374 -16.76 -29.54 13.43
C ALA A 374 -15.47 -30.34 13.28
N ILE A 375 -14.50 -29.83 12.52
CA ILE A 375 -13.24 -30.54 12.24
C ILE A 375 -12.47 -30.83 13.53
N ALA A 376 -12.38 -29.84 14.45
CA ALA A 376 -11.71 -30.02 15.73
C ALA A 376 -12.35 -31.11 16.59
N LYS A 377 -13.68 -31.26 16.51
CA LYS A 377 -14.44 -32.25 17.29
C LYS A 377 -14.43 -33.64 16.66
N ILE A 378 -14.58 -33.74 15.35
CA ILE A 378 -14.82 -35.01 14.64
C ILE A 378 -13.51 -35.68 14.23
N ARG A 379 -12.44 -34.90 13.96
CA ARG A 379 -11.16 -35.37 13.40
C ARG A 379 -11.39 -36.31 12.19
N PRO A 380 -11.97 -35.79 11.10
CA PRO A 380 -12.43 -36.60 9.98
C PRO A 380 -11.30 -37.41 9.33
N SER A 381 -11.61 -38.64 8.93
CA SER A 381 -10.72 -39.55 8.22
C SER A 381 -11.09 -39.71 6.75
N SER A 382 -12.36 -39.46 6.38
CA SER A 382 -12.86 -39.55 5.01
C SER A 382 -12.93 -38.17 4.34
N LEU A 383 -13.47 -37.16 5.04
CA LEU A 383 -13.65 -35.83 4.49
C LEU A 383 -12.31 -35.09 4.38
N SER A 384 -11.87 -34.81 3.15
CA SER A 384 -10.59 -34.16 2.85
C SER A 384 -10.74 -32.77 2.22
N LEU A 385 -11.91 -32.42 1.69
CA LEU A 385 -12.14 -31.14 1.00
C LEU A 385 -13.49 -30.49 1.37
N ILE A 386 -13.44 -29.24 1.81
CA ILE A 386 -14.61 -28.35 1.95
C ILE A 386 -14.44 -27.20 0.97
N ARG A 387 -15.39 -26.99 0.08
CA ARG A 387 -15.34 -25.97 -0.94
C ARG A 387 -16.39 -24.89 -0.67
N ILE A 388 -16.02 -23.62 -0.75
CA ILE A 388 -16.95 -22.48 -0.66
C ILE A 388 -16.98 -21.82 -2.04
N VAL A 389 -18.10 -21.92 -2.74
CA VAL A 389 -18.24 -21.41 -4.11
C VAL A 389 -19.05 -20.11 -4.09
N ILE A 390 -18.46 -19.04 -4.65
CA ILE A 390 -19.03 -17.70 -4.65
C ILE A 390 -19.04 -17.15 -6.07
N MET A 391 -20.21 -16.87 -6.62
CA MET A 391 -20.33 -16.36 -7.99
C MET A 391 -19.89 -14.90 -8.11
N GLU A 392 -20.35 -14.05 -7.18
CA GLU A 392 -20.19 -12.60 -7.27
C GLU A 392 -18.83 -12.10 -6.72
N GLN A 393 -18.15 -11.25 -7.51
CA GLN A 393 -16.85 -10.67 -7.15
C GLN A 393 -16.87 -9.89 -5.82
N PRO A 394 -17.86 -9.02 -5.52
CA PRO A 394 -17.87 -8.27 -4.26
C PRO A 394 -18.01 -9.17 -3.03
N VAL A 395 -18.85 -10.21 -3.11
CA VAL A 395 -19.04 -11.20 -2.05
C VAL A 395 -17.77 -12.02 -1.84
N PHE A 396 -17.11 -12.44 -2.92
CA PHE A 396 -15.84 -13.16 -2.86
C PHE A 396 -14.74 -12.32 -2.18
N GLN A 397 -14.64 -11.02 -2.50
CA GLN A 397 -13.67 -10.13 -1.86
C GLN A 397 -13.96 -9.91 -0.37
N ALA A 398 -15.23 -9.82 0.03
CA ALA A 398 -15.61 -9.71 1.44
C ALA A 398 -15.27 -10.98 2.23
N PHE A 399 -15.57 -12.16 1.68
CA PHE A 399 -15.22 -13.45 2.28
C PHE A 399 -13.70 -13.66 2.33
N ARG A 400 -12.99 -13.24 1.28
CA ARG A 400 -11.52 -13.25 1.23
C ARG A 400 -10.92 -12.41 2.35
N LYS A 401 -11.42 -11.19 2.57
CA LYS A 401 -10.96 -10.32 3.65
C LYS A 401 -11.18 -10.95 5.04
N GLU A 402 -12.31 -11.62 5.26
CA GLU A 402 -12.61 -12.28 6.55
C GLU A 402 -11.73 -13.53 6.78
N LEU A 403 -11.46 -14.33 5.73
CA LEU A 403 -10.44 -15.38 5.77
C LEU A 403 -9.07 -14.78 6.11
N GLU A 404 -8.62 -13.76 5.37
CA GLU A 404 -7.33 -13.08 5.60
C GLU A 404 -7.20 -12.51 7.03
N ASN A 405 -8.29 -12.01 7.62
CA ASN A 405 -8.33 -11.58 9.02
C ASN A 405 -8.17 -12.75 10.01
N ARG A 406 -8.70 -13.94 9.69
CA ARG A 406 -8.67 -15.12 10.58
C ARG A 406 -7.36 -15.89 10.58
N PHE A 407 -6.65 -15.96 9.45
CA PHE A 407 -5.40 -16.71 9.34
C PHE A 407 -4.17 -15.90 9.74
N GLY A 408 -4.36 -14.66 10.24
CA GLY A 408 -3.31 -13.67 10.31
C GLY A 408 -2.92 -13.17 8.91
N GLN A 409 -2.58 -11.89 8.79
CA GLN A 409 -1.71 -11.50 7.67
C GLN A 409 -0.31 -11.97 8.03
N ILE A 410 0.26 -12.87 7.22
CA ILE A 410 1.68 -13.09 6.85
C ILE A 410 1.74 -14.55 6.36
N THR A 411 2.12 -14.93 5.14
CA THR A 411 3.08 -14.42 4.18
C THR A 411 2.38 -14.39 2.82
N PRO A 412 2.48 -13.32 2.02
CA PRO A 412 2.10 -13.41 0.62
C PRO A 412 2.81 -14.63 0.03
N CYS A 413 2.08 -15.60 -0.55
CA CYS A 413 2.65 -16.67 -1.39
C CYS A 413 3.87 -16.08 -2.09
N HIS A 414 5.10 -16.52 -1.73
CA HIS A 414 6.34 -15.77 -1.99
C HIS A 414 6.20 -15.04 -3.31
N ILE A 415 5.78 -13.78 -3.23
CA ILE A 415 5.56 -12.99 -4.43
C ILE A 415 7.01 -12.73 -4.80
N GLY A 416 7.50 -13.49 -5.78
CA GLY A 416 8.85 -13.34 -6.25
C GLY A 416 9.10 -11.87 -6.51
N LEU A 417 10.32 -11.41 -6.32
CA LEU A 417 10.69 -10.01 -6.41
C LEU A 417 10.13 -9.35 -7.69
N ARG A 418 10.04 -10.13 -8.77
CA ARG A 418 9.40 -9.79 -10.05
C ARG A 418 7.91 -9.47 -9.95
N GLU A 419 7.12 -10.29 -9.26
CA GLU A 419 5.69 -10.05 -9.07
C GLU A 419 5.47 -8.87 -8.11
N LYS A 420 6.35 -8.66 -7.11
CA LYS A 420 6.33 -7.45 -6.26
C LYS A 420 6.57 -6.20 -7.09
N ALA A 421 7.52 -6.26 -8.02
CA ALA A 421 7.79 -5.20 -8.97
C ALA A 421 6.60 -4.91 -9.90
N LYS A 422 5.98 -5.94 -10.51
CA LYS A 422 4.78 -5.78 -11.36
C LYS A 422 3.64 -5.10 -10.59
N GLN A 423 3.41 -5.50 -9.34
CA GLN A 423 2.38 -4.89 -8.50
C GLN A 423 2.72 -3.43 -8.14
N LYS A 424 3.98 -3.12 -7.83
CA LYS A 424 4.46 -1.76 -7.53
C LYS A 424 4.28 -0.85 -8.75
N LEU A 425 4.63 -1.32 -9.94
CA LEU A 425 4.41 -0.61 -11.22
C LEU A 425 2.93 -0.44 -11.56
N LYS A 426 2.08 -1.46 -11.34
CA LYS A 426 0.63 -1.35 -11.54
C LYS A 426 -0.01 -0.34 -10.58
N LYS A 427 0.47 -0.26 -9.33
CA LYS A 427 0.04 0.76 -8.36
C LYS A 427 0.50 2.15 -8.77
N TRP A 428 1.74 2.30 -9.23
CA TRP A 428 2.26 3.55 -9.78
C TRP A 428 1.42 4.02 -10.98
N GLN A 429 1.13 3.12 -11.93
CA GLN A 429 0.24 3.41 -13.06
C GLN A 429 -1.16 3.84 -12.61
N LYS A 430 -1.74 3.20 -11.58
CA LYS A 430 -3.03 3.61 -11.00
C LYS A 430 -2.97 4.96 -10.26
N LYS A 431 -1.85 5.30 -9.64
CA LYS A 431 -1.63 6.61 -8.96
C LYS A 431 -1.52 7.72 -10.01
N HIS A 432 -0.87 7.47 -11.14
CA HIS A 432 -0.74 8.41 -12.25
C HIS A 432 -1.92 8.41 -13.25
N SER A 433 -2.73 7.34 -13.30
CA SER A 433 -3.99 7.28 -14.04
C SER A 433 -5.18 7.86 -13.28
N LYS A 434 -4.98 8.28 -12.02
CA LYS A 434 -5.95 9.08 -11.23
C LYS A 434 -5.96 10.56 -11.60
N PHE A 435 -5.36 10.95 -12.73
CA PHE A 435 -5.77 12.18 -13.39
C PHE A 435 -7.11 11.91 -14.07
N PHE A 436 -8.16 12.56 -13.56
CA PHE A 436 -9.59 12.35 -13.81
C PHE A 436 -10.22 11.22 -12.99
N PRO A 437 -10.65 11.58 -11.79
CA PRO A 437 -12.08 11.59 -11.55
C PRO A 437 -12.58 13.02 -11.65
N SER A 438 -13.60 13.22 -12.47
CA SER A 438 -14.70 14.10 -12.09
C SER A 438 -15.30 13.53 -10.80
N MET A 439 -14.63 13.71 -9.67
CA MET A 439 -15.32 13.85 -8.41
C MET A 439 -15.78 15.29 -8.42
N ALA A 440 -17.10 15.50 -8.46
CA ALA A 440 -17.65 16.74 -7.97
C ALA A 440 -16.94 17.06 -6.64
N PRO A 441 -16.50 18.31 -6.41
CA PRO A 441 -15.83 18.65 -5.18
C PRO A 441 -16.76 18.23 -4.03
N GLN A 442 -16.33 17.29 -3.20
CA GLN A 442 -16.77 17.34 -1.83
C GLN A 442 -16.19 18.65 -1.30
N GLU A 443 -17.04 19.68 -1.27
CA GLU A 443 -16.79 20.94 -0.60
C GLU A 443 -16.45 20.63 0.86
N LYS A 444 -15.18 20.36 1.13
CA LYS A 444 -14.60 20.67 2.43
C LYS A 444 -14.15 22.11 2.31
N THR A 445 -15.07 23.01 2.56
CA THR A 445 -14.82 24.44 2.67
C THR A 445 -13.88 24.63 3.87
N PHE A 446 -12.57 24.69 3.62
CA PHE A 446 -11.56 24.91 4.65
C PHE A 446 -11.50 26.38 5.01
N ALA A 447 -12.52 26.90 5.67
CA ALA A 447 -12.52 28.25 6.21
C ALA A 447 -11.96 28.25 7.64
N SER A 448 -10.64 28.19 7.81
CA SER A 448 -10.02 28.55 9.09
C SER A 448 -9.69 30.03 9.09
N LYS A 449 -10.66 30.86 9.50
CA LYS A 449 -10.31 32.23 9.94
C LYS A 449 -9.67 32.11 11.32
N PRO A 450 -8.47 32.67 11.57
CA PRO A 450 -7.91 32.72 12.92
C PRO A 450 -8.88 33.40 13.88
N GLN A 451 -8.85 33.01 15.16
CA GLN A 451 -9.59 33.75 16.17
C GLN A 451 -9.05 35.19 16.23
N PRO A 452 -9.90 36.22 16.16
CA PRO A 452 -9.45 37.60 16.12
C PRO A 452 -8.74 37.97 17.42
N ALA A 453 -7.51 38.49 17.30
CA ALA A 453 -6.82 39.12 18.42
C ALA A 453 -7.54 40.43 18.76
N MET A 454 -8.05 40.54 19.99
CA MET A 454 -8.76 41.73 20.44
C MET A 454 -7.78 42.75 21.01
N ILE A 455 -7.45 43.78 20.23
CA ILE A 455 -6.73 44.96 20.72
C ILE A 455 -7.75 45.97 21.22
N ARG A 456 -7.78 46.22 22.53
CA ARG A 456 -8.61 47.30 23.10
C ARG A 456 -7.82 48.60 23.12
N VAL A 457 -8.26 49.55 22.32
CA VAL A 457 -7.73 50.92 22.31
C VAL A 457 -8.59 51.77 23.24
N ILE A 458 -7.97 52.40 24.24
CA ILE A 458 -8.63 53.32 25.17
C ILE A 458 -8.09 54.73 24.90
N SER A 459 -8.98 55.67 24.59
CA SER A 459 -8.65 57.06 24.28
C SER A 459 -9.75 57.96 24.83
N CYS A 460 -9.37 59.19 25.20
CA CYS A 460 -10.30 60.24 25.63
C CYS A 460 -11.01 60.94 24.46
N ASP A 461 -10.57 60.69 23.23
CA ASP A 461 -11.11 61.27 21.99
C ASP A 461 -11.52 60.15 21.00
N PRO A 462 -12.80 60.08 20.58
CA PRO A 462 -13.29 59.12 19.59
C PRO A 462 -12.59 59.21 18.23
N TYR A 463 -12.11 60.40 17.84
CA TYR A 463 -11.39 60.61 16.58
C TYR A 463 -10.02 59.93 16.62
N ILE A 464 -9.29 60.07 17.73
CA ILE A 464 -8.01 59.41 17.94
C ILE A 464 -8.17 57.89 17.92
N THR A 465 -9.24 57.34 18.50
CA THR A 465 -9.52 55.90 18.46
C THR A 465 -9.69 55.39 17.02
N LYS A 466 -10.42 56.12 16.17
CA LYS A 466 -10.58 55.77 14.76
C LYS A 466 -9.26 55.82 13.99
N THR A 467 -8.44 56.83 14.24
CA THR A 467 -7.12 56.97 13.59
C THR A 467 -6.21 55.81 13.97
N ILE A 468 -6.12 55.48 15.26
CA ILE A 468 -5.31 54.34 15.75
C ILE A 468 -5.81 53.02 15.15
N GLN A 469 -7.14 52.82 15.09
CA GLN A 469 -7.71 51.63 14.46
C GLN A 469 -7.29 51.54 12.99
N SER A 470 -7.44 52.61 12.22
CA SER A 470 -7.09 52.64 10.79
C SER A 470 -5.59 52.43 10.57
N GLU A 471 -4.72 52.94 11.44
CA GLU A 471 -3.27 52.72 11.36
C GLU A 471 -2.89 51.28 11.69
N LEU A 472 -3.47 50.68 12.73
CA LEU A 472 -3.25 49.28 13.10
C LEU A 472 -3.72 48.32 12.00
N GLU A 473 -4.90 48.57 11.43
CA GLU A 473 -5.40 47.83 10.26
C GLU A 473 -4.46 48.01 9.05
N GLY A 474 -3.97 49.23 8.82
CA GLY A 474 -3.02 49.54 7.77
C GLY A 474 -1.65 48.86 7.93
N ILE A 475 -1.14 48.73 9.17
CA ILE A 475 0.09 48.01 9.47
C ILE A 475 -0.12 46.51 9.23
N LEU A 476 -1.20 45.94 9.75
CA LEU A 476 -1.51 44.52 9.56
C LEU A 476 -1.62 44.18 8.07
N GLN A 477 -2.33 44.99 7.28
CA GLN A 477 -2.53 44.76 5.86
C GLN A 477 -1.21 44.82 5.05
N LYS A 478 -0.22 45.60 5.50
CA LYS A 478 1.12 45.66 4.89
C LYS A 478 1.95 44.39 5.13
N HIS A 479 1.66 43.62 6.18
CA HIS A 479 2.41 42.41 6.54
C HIS A 479 1.76 41.11 6.05
N LEU A 480 0.51 41.16 5.60
CA LEU A 480 -0.18 40.03 4.99
C LEU A 480 0.24 39.85 3.53
N ILE A 481 0.53 38.61 3.14
CA ILE A 481 0.80 38.24 1.74
C ILE A 481 -0.19 37.20 1.26
N LYS A 482 -0.36 37.12 -0.05
CA LYS A 482 -1.14 36.07 -0.73
C LYS A 482 -0.21 35.22 -1.57
N ARG A 483 -0.34 33.90 -1.49
CA ARG A 483 0.43 32.98 -2.31
C ARG A 483 -0.46 31.88 -2.87
N GLU A 484 -0.35 31.68 -4.17
CA GLU A 484 -1.09 30.63 -4.87
C GLU A 484 -0.27 29.34 -4.90
N VAL A 485 -0.94 28.22 -4.65
CA VAL A 485 -0.38 26.87 -4.66
C VAL A 485 -1.27 26.00 -5.53
N ASP A 486 -0.65 25.30 -6.48
CA ASP A 486 -1.37 24.46 -7.44
C ASP A 486 -2.10 23.32 -6.71
N MET A 487 -3.34 23.03 -7.11
CA MET A 487 -4.09 21.88 -6.58
C MET A 487 -3.34 20.55 -6.78
N GLN A 488 -2.52 20.46 -7.84
CA GLN A 488 -1.69 19.28 -8.11
C GLN A 488 -0.65 19.04 -7.01
N GLU A 489 -0.08 20.10 -6.42
CA GLU A 489 0.90 19.99 -5.32
C GLU A 489 0.24 19.46 -4.05
N PHE A 490 -0.97 19.91 -3.72
CA PHE A 490 -1.75 19.37 -2.59
C PHE A 490 -2.21 17.92 -2.82
N SER A 491 -2.53 17.55 -4.06
CA SER A 491 -2.96 16.20 -4.42
C SER A 491 -1.82 15.16 -4.41
N ALA A 492 -0.58 15.62 -4.49
CA ALA A 492 0.60 14.77 -4.47
C ALA A 492 0.98 14.30 -3.05
N LEU A 493 0.48 15.00 -2.02
CA LEU A 493 0.76 14.73 -0.61
C LEU A 493 0.08 13.44 -0.13
N GLU A 494 0.82 12.62 0.61
CA GLU A 494 0.26 11.47 1.33
C GLU A 494 -0.64 11.96 2.49
N PRO A 495 -1.59 11.13 2.99
CA PRO A 495 -2.53 11.55 4.02
C PRO A 495 -1.89 12.17 5.27
N MET A 496 -0.71 11.67 5.67
CA MET A 496 0.04 12.18 6.82
C MET A 496 0.68 13.56 6.56
N GLU A 497 1.15 13.81 5.34
CA GLU A 497 1.74 15.09 4.94
C GLU A 497 0.64 16.15 4.79
N LEU A 498 -0.51 15.75 4.24
CA LEU A 498 -1.68 16.60 4.15
C LEU A 498 -2.20 17.00 5.54
N GLU A 499 -2.27 16.07 6.49
CA GLU A 499 -2.60 16.35 7.89
C GLU A 499 -1.60 17.32 8.54
N ALA A 500 -0.30 17.17 8.25
CA ALA A 500 0.75 18.06 8.77
C ALA A 500 0.62 19.49 8.23
N VAL A 501 0.38 19.64 6.92
CA VAL A 501 0.09 20.93 6.29
C VAL A 501 -1.15 21.56 6.92
N GLN A 502 -2.23 20.79 7.10
CA GLN A 502 -3.48 21.27 7.71
C GLN A 502 -3.28 21.71 9.16
N ALA A 503 -2.55 20.93 9.96
CA ALA A 503 -2.24 21.30 11.33
C ALA A 503 -1.44 22.61 11.39
N LYS A 504 -0.44 22.77 10.50
CA LYS A 504 0.40 23.97 10.47
C LYS A 504 -0.37 25.21 9.99
N ILE A 505 -1.24 25.08 9.00
CA ILE A 505 -2.16 26.16 8.56
C ILE A 505 -3.06 26.60 9.72
N LYS A 506 -3.61 25.65 10.46
CA LYS A 506 -4.49 25.91 11.61
C LYS A 506 -3.75 26.60 12.76
N VAL A 507 -2.54 26.14 13.09
CA VAL A 507 -1.70 26.70 14.16
C VAL A 507 -1.26 28.13 13.84
N LEU A 508 -0.85 28.38 12.58
CA LEU A 508 -0.37 29.70 12.15
C LEU A 508 -1.50 30.67 11.77
N GLY A 509 -2.76 30.24 11.86
CA GLY A 509 -3.90 31.11 11.54
C GLY A 509 -3.95 31.56 10.08
N ILE A 510 -3.38 30.77 9.16
CA ILE A 510 -3.35 31.09 7.73
C ILE A 510 -4.74 30.83 7.13
N SER A 511 -5.25 31.79 6.37
CA SER A 511 -6.48 31.64 5.59
C SER A 511 -6.18 30.86 4.31
N LEU A 512 -7.05 29.91 3.97
CA LEU A 512 -6.95 29.06 2.77
C LEU A 512 -8.23 29.21 1.95
N GLU A 513 -8.11 29.76 0.73
CA GLU A 513 -9.23 29.91 -0.19
C GLU A 513 -9.01 29.11 -1.46
N HIS A 514 -10.03 28.42 -1.96
CA HIS A 514 -9.97 27.75 -3.27
C HIS A 514 -10.46 28.72 -4.36
N LYS A 515 -9.65 28.97 -5.39
CA LYS A 515 -10.01 29.81 -6.54
C LYS A 515 -9.92 29.06 -7.86
N LYS A 516 -10.91 29.33 -8.71
CA LYS A 516 -10.94 28.94 -10.13
C LYS A 516 -10.58 30.15 -10.98
N HIS A 517 -9.48 30.09 -11.73
CA HIS A 517 -9.16 31.17 -12.65
C HIS A 517 -10.09 31.16 -13.87
N GLN A 518 -10.92 32.19 -14.02
CA GLN A 518 -11.53 32.57 -15.30
C GLN A 518 -10.65 33.64 -15.96
N HIS A 519 -10.28 33.44 -17.23
CA HIS A 519 -9.54 34.45 -17.98
C HIS A 519 -10.41 35.69 -18.21
N SER A 520 -10.06 36.82 -17.57
CA SER A 520 -10.59 38.13 -17.92
C SER A 520 -9.98 38.61 -19.24
N LYS A 521 -10.82 38.91 -20.23
CA LYS A 521 -10.44 39.64 -21.45
C LYS A 521 -10.74 41.14 -21.27
N SER A 522 -9.73 41.99 -21.45
CA SER A 522 -9.83 43.40 -21.87
C SER A 522 -8.43 43.89 -22.25
N SER A 523 -8.11 44.17 -23.52
CA SER A 523 -8.49 45.41 -24.22
C SER A 523 -8.50 45.27 -25.75
N PRO A 524 -9.08 46.23 -26.50
CA PRO A 524 -9.77 46.00 -27.77
C PRO A 524 -8.96 46.39 -29.02
N GLY A 525 -9.23 45.71 -30.14
CA GLY A 525 -8.82 46.17 -31.47
C GLY A 525 -8.50 45.05 -32.46
N ASN A 526 -9.54 44.45 -33.06
CA ASN A 526 -9.68 44.21 -34.50
C ASN A 526 -10.70 43.10 -34.80
N THR A 527 -11.67 43.48 -35.63
CA THR A 527 -12.76 42.73 -36.23
C THR A 527 -12.32 41.57 -37.09
N VAL A 528 -12.81 40.34 -36.82
CA VAL A 528 -13.15 39.30 -37.82
C VAL A 528 -14.22 38.32 -37.28
N GLY A 529 -15.33 38.17 -38.03
CA GLY A 529 -16.07 36.91 -38.28
C GLY A 529 -16.97 36.26 -37.19
N PRO A 530 -18.26 35.97 -37.47
CA PRO A 530 -19.18 35.35 -36.52
C PRO A 530 -19.14 33.81 -36.60
N GLU A 531 -18.01 33.16 -36.31
CA GLU A 531 -17.93 31.69 -36.22
C GLU A 531 -16.90 31.26 -35.16
N ALA A 532 -17.17 31.51 -33.88
CA ALA A 532 -16.42 30.94 -32.76
C ALA A 532 -17.20 31.10 -31.44
N ARG A 533 -18.26 30.31 -31.26
CA ARG A 533 -18.84 30.06 -29.94
C ARG A 533 -18.84 28.56 -29.74
N ASP A 534 -17.77 28.08 -29.13
CA ASP A 534 -17.70 26.91 -28.22
C ASP A 534 -16.23 26.57 -27.93
N GLN A 535 -15.56 27.45 -27.17
CA GLN A 535 -14.32 27.13 -26.45
C GLN A 535 -14.64 27.14 -24.96
N MET A 536 -14.95 25.97 -24.40
CA MET A 536 -15.08 25.79 -22.96
C MET A 536 -13.68 25.69 -22.35
N GLY A 537 -13.26 26.73 -21.63
CA GLY A 537 -11.93 26.84 -21.02
C GLY A 537 -11.77 25.93 -19.80
N SER A 538 -10.65 25.20 -19.71
CA SER A 538 -10.22 24.55 -18.47
C SER A 538 -9.56 25.60 -17.57
N GLY A 539 -10.30 26.15 -16.62
CA GLY A 539 -9.71 26.96 -15.54
C GLY A 539 -8.76 26.10 -14.70
N LYS A 540 -7.60 26.66 -14.33
CA LYS A 540 -6.66 26.00 -13.41
C LYS A 540 -7.17 26.22 -11.98
N ASP A 541 -7.37 25.13 -11.24
CA ASP A 541 -7.75 25.15 -9.81
C ASP A 541 -6.52 25.47 -8.95
N VAL A 542 -6.62 26.47 -8.07
CA VAL A 542 -5.51 26.95 -7.22
C VAL A 542 -6.01 27.20 -5.78
N TYR A 543 -5.17 26.90 -4.80
CA TYR A 543 -5.36 27.32 -3.41
C TYR A 543 -4.61 28.62 -3.15
N VAL A 544 -5.28 29.60 -2.54
CA VAL A 544 -4.72 30.88 -2.12
C VAL A 544 -4.52 30.85 -0.61
N LEU A 545 -3.26 30.91 -0.19
CA LEU A 545 -2.86 31.08 1.21
C LEU A 545 -2.74 32.58 1.51
N GLU A 546 -3.40 33.06 2.56
CA GLU A 546 -3.32 34.44 3.05
C GLU A 546 -2.96 34.48 4.54
N GLY A 547 -1.93 35.25 4.90
CA GLY A 547 -1.32 35.23 6.23
C GLY A 547 -0.02 36.04 6.27
N LEU A 548 0.70 36.00 7.39
CA LEU A 548 1.99 36.69 7.51
C LEU A 548 3.03 36.08 6.57
N LYS A 549 3.97 36.92 6.13
CA LYS A 549 5.01 36.53 5.17
C LYS A 549 5.81 35.30 5.60
N GLU A 550 6.27 35.27 6.85
CA GLU A 550 7.10 34.16 7.37
C GLU A 550 6.31 32.86 7.48
N ASP A 551 5.05 32.94 7.89
CA ASP A 551 4.15 31.79 8.06
C ASP A 551 3.81 31.13 6.71
N ILE A 552 3.48 31.96 5.70
CA ILE A 552 3.20 31.47 4.34
C ILE A 552 4.45 30.84 3.72
N LEU A 553 5.64 31.42 3.94
CA LEU A 553 6.89 30.82 3.48
C LEU A 553 7.12 29.47 4.15
N SER A 554 6.88 29.36 5.46
CA SER A 554 7.04 28.13 6.23
C SER A 554 6.09 26.99 5.80
N VAL A 555 4.87 27.33 5.36
CA VAL A 555 3.92 26.34 4.83
C VAL A 555 4.25 25.96 3.39
N THR A 556 4.58 26.93 2.53
CA THR A 556 4.94 26.64 1.13
C THR A 556 6.25 25.88 0.99
N GLU A 557 7.23 26.11 1.87
CA GLU A 557 8.44 25.29 1.93
C GLU A 557 8.12 23.84 2.32
N LEU A 558 7.21 23.63 3.28
CA LEU A 558 6.79 22.30 3.71
C LEU A 558 6.08 21.53 2.59
N ILE A 559 5.17 22.20 1.87
CA ILE A 559 4.51 21.64 0.67
C ILE A 559 5.54 21.31 -0.40
N GLY A 560 6.47 22.23 -0.68
CA GLY A 560 7.52 22.04 -1.68
C GLY A 560 8.44 20.86 -1.35
N ARG A 561 8.85 20.73 -0.09
CA ARG A 561 9.67 19.62 0.40
C ARG A 561 8.95 18.28 0.28
N ALA A 562 7.72 18.19 0.77
CA ALA A 562 6.91 16.97 0.69
C ALA A 562 6.63 16.56 -0.76
N THR A 563 6.34 17.52 -1.64
CA THR A 563 6.14 17.27 -3.07
C THR A 563 7.42 16.75 -3.73
N GLN A 564 8.57 17.37 -3.43
CA GLN A 564 9.87 16.95 -3.95
C GLN A 564 10.27 15.55 -3.45
N GLU A 565 10.07 15.26 -2.17
CA GLU A 565 10.32 13.95 -1.57
C GLU A 565 9.39 12.88 -2.15
N ALA A 566 8.11 13.18 -2.34
CA ALA A 566 7.15 12.28 -2.97
C ALA A 566 7.55 11.98 -4.43
N LEU A 567 7.97 13.00 -5.19
CA LEU A 567 8.47 12.82 -6.56
C LEU A 567 9.73 11.95 -6.60
N TYR A 568 10.69 12.21 -5.71
CA TYR A 568 11.93 11.43 -5.63
C TYR A 568 11.66 9.98 -5.23
N LYS A 569 10.81 9.75 -4.22
CA LYS A 569 10.42 8.42 -3.76
C LYS A 569 9.66 7.66 -4.85
N ASN A 570 8.76 8.32 -5.58
CA ASN A 570 8.06 7.71 -6.71
C ASN A 570 9.03 7.31 -7.84
N PHE A 571 10.04 8.14 -8.12
CA PHE A 571 11.06 7.83 -9.12
C PHE A 571 11.90 6.63 -8.68
N GLN A 572 12.40 6.65 -7.45
CA GLN A 572 13.18 5.55 -6.89
C GLN A 572 12.37 4.24 -6.83
N ASP A 573 11.11 4.30 -6.41
CA ASP A 573 10.20 3.15 -6.37
C ASP A 573 9.98 2.51 -7.74
N LYS A 574 9.97 3.34 -8.81
CA LYS A 574 9.88 2.90 -10.20
C LYS A 574 11.17 2.21 -10.63
N GLU A 575 12.33 2.81 -10.37
CA GLU A 575 13.64 2.24 -10.71
C GLU A 575 13.87 0.91 -10.00
N GLU A 576 13.60 0.83 -8.69
CA GLU A 576 13.69 -0.41 -7.91
C GLU A 576 12.83 -1.54 -8.50
N ALA A 577 11.59 -1.20 -8.89
CA ALA A 577 10.68 -2.16 -9.50
C ALA A 577 11.17 -2.60 -10.89
N ILE A 578 11.62 -1.68 -11.74
CA ILE A 578 12.14 -2.00 -13.07
C ILE A 578 13.38 -2.89 -12.97
N THR A 579 14.32 -2.57 -12.08
CA THR A 579 15.53 -3.40 -11.88
C THR A 579 15.15 -4.81 -11.46
N ALA A 580 14.21 -4.98 -10.53
CA ALA A 580 13.72 -6.28 -10.07
C ALA A 580 12.98 -7.12 -11.12
N LEU A 581 12.47 -6.49 -12.20
CA LEU A 581 11.92 -7.24 -13.33
C LEU A 581 13.00 -7.96 -14.15
N ASN A 582 14.23 -7.43 -14.13
CA ASN A 582 15.34 -7.85 -14.99
C ASN A 582 16.37 -8.68 -14.24
N VAL A 583 16.74 -8.23 -13.03
CA VAL A 583 17.77 -8.83 -12.20
C VAL A 583 17.24 -9.09 -10.81
N GLN A 584 17.52 -10.27 -10.29
CA GLN A 584 17.17 -10.71 -8.95
C GLN A 584 18.43 -11.17 -8.21
N TRP A 585 18.73 -10.50 -7.11
CA TRP A 585 19.76 -10.90 -6.17
C TRP A 585 19.15 -11.73 -5.04
N SER A 586 19.91 -12.72 -4.58
CA SER A 586 19.50 -13.61 -3.48
C SER A 586 20.68 -13.91 -2.56
N LEU A 587 20.38 -14.10 -1.28
CA LEU A 587 21.32 -14.53 -0.25
C LEU A 587 21.01 -15.97 0.13
N LYS A 588 22.06 -16.78 0.31
CA LYS A 588 21.95 -18.13 0.86
C LYS A 588 22.08 -18.06 2.37
N ASP A 589 21.04 -18.48 3.09
CA ASP A 589 21.05 -18.54 4.54
C ASP A 589 21.89 -19.70 5.08
N VAL A 590 22.07 -19.74 6.40
CA VAL A 590 22.83 -20.80 7.11
C VAL A 590 22.21 -22.19 7.00
N ASN A 591 20.91 -22.28 6.70
CA ASN A 591 20.20 -23.54 6.45
C ASN A 591 20.32 -24.00 4.99
N GLY A 592 21.00 -23.21 4.16
CA GLY A 592 21.27 -23.50 2.76
C GLY A 592 20.15 -23.10 1.79
N ALA A 593 19.11 -22.39 2.24
CA ALA A 593 18.03 -21.91 1.39
C ALA A 593 18.38 -20.55 0.76
N TRP A 594 17.99 -20.37 -0.51
CA TRP A 594 18.14 -19.09 -1.20
C TRP A 594 16.93 -18.20 -0.94
N GLN A 595 17.20 -16.98 -0.49
CA GLN A 595 16.18 -15.98 -0.21
C GLN A 595 16.47 -14.72 -1.02
N GLU A 596 15.45 -14.24 -1.75
CA GLU A 596 15.56 -12.99 -2.51
C GLU A 596 15.72 -11.79 -1.57
N VAL A 597 16.57 -10.84 -1.96
CA VAL A 597 16.72 -9.57 -1.22
C VAL A 597 15.54 -8.63 -1.50
N SER A 598 15.42 -7.54 -0.76
CA SER A 598 14.34 -6.56 -0.97
C SER A 598 14.43 -5.85 -2.33
N LEU A 599 13.35 -5.21 -2.80
CA LEU A 599 13.38 -4.44 -4.07
C LEU A 599 14.46 -3.35 -4.05
N ARG A 600 14.62 -2.69 -2.89
CA ARG A 600 15.62 -1.66 -2.67
C ARG A 600 17.03 -2.24 -2.69
N ASP A 601 17.27 -3.30 -1.94
CA ASP A 601 18.60 -3.91 -1.85
C ASP A 601 19.01 -4.55 -3.19
N ASN A 602 18.05 -5.09 -3.94
CA ASN A 602 18.25 -5.58 -5.30
C ASN A 602 18.74 -4.47 -6.23
N TYR A 603 18.09 -3.30 -6.18
CA TYR A 603 18.53 -2.12 -6.91
C TYR A 603 19.91 -1.64 -6.46
N MET A 604 20.16 -1.57 -5.14
CA MET A 604 21.43 -1.11 -4.60
C MET A 604 22.60 -2.02 -4.99
N LEU A 605 22.41 -3.33 -4.95
CA LEU A 605 23.40 -4.31 -5.40
C LEU A 605 23.67 -4.18 -6.89
N GLU A 606 22.62 -4.06 -7.71
CA GLU A 606 22.78 -3.92 -9.15
C GLU A 606 23.44 -2.59 -9.52
N TYR A 607 23.02 -1.48 -8.90
CA TYR A 607 23.63 -0.17 -9.07
C TYR A 607 25.11 -0.22 -8.70
N ALA A 608 25.45 -0.77 -7.53
CA ALA A 608 26.84 -0.90 -7.13
C ALA A 608 27.67 -1.82 -8.04
N GLN A 609 27.08 -2.90 -8.54
CA GLN A 609 27.69 -3.78 -9.53
C GLN A 609 27.99 -3.01 -10.83
N THR A 610 27.04 -2.22 -11.35
CA THR A 610 27.27 -1.40 -12.57
C THR A 610 28.30 -0.29 -12.37
N GLN A 611 28.45 0.21 -11.14
CA GLN A 611 29.45 1.22 -10.77
C GLN A 611 30.79 0.62 -10.34
N ASN A 612 31.01 -0.69 -10.51
CA ASN A 612 32.23 -1.40 -10.10
C ASN A 612 32.63 -1.18 -8.64
N LYS A 613 31.66 -0.98 -7.74
CA LYS A 613 31.93 -0.89 -6.31
C LYS A 613 32.30 -2.26 -5.75
N ILE A 614 33.17 -2.25 -4.73
CA ILE A 614 33.63 -3.49 -4.09
C ILE A 614 32.71 -3.87 -2.93
N PHE A 615 32.29 -2.87 -2.13
CA PHE A 615 31.50 -3.07 -0.92
C PHE A 615 30.16 -2.34 -1.00
N VAL A 616 29.11 -2.98 -0.49
CA VAL A 616 27.74 -2.45 -0.40
C VAL A 616 27.09 -2.94 0.87
N ASP A 617 26.47 -2.04 1.64
CA ASP A 617 25.65 -2.45 2.79
C ASP A 617 24.20 -2.68 2.36
N ILE A 618 23.64 -3.82 2.75
CA ILE A 618 22.24 -4.18 2.51
C ILE A 618 21.63 -4.76 3.78
N ASP A 619 20.29 -4.83 3.81
CA ASP A 619 19.57 -5.58 4.82
C ASP A 619 19.36 -7.03 4.33
N ALA A 620 19.82 -8.00 5.12
CA ALA A 620 19.54 -9.40 4.88
C ALA A 620 18.05 -9.71 5.12
N PRO A 621 17.51 -10.83 4.58
CA PRO A 621 16.10 -11.20 4.75
C PRO A 621 15.63 -11.32 6.20
N ASP A 622 16.55 -11.59 7.14
CA ASP A 622 16.29 -11.64 8.59
C ASP A 622 16.28 -10.25 9.26
N GLY A 623 16.47 -9.17 8.49
CA GLY A 623 16.53 -7.79 8.95
C GLY A 623 17.89 -7.36 9.51
N SER A 624 18.90 -8.23 9.48
CA SER A 624 20.26 -7.89 9.92
C SER A 624 21.03 -7.14 8.83
N ARG A 625 21.85 -6.16 9.23
CA ARG A 625 22.65 -5.39 8.28
C ARG A 625 23.93 -6.14 7.92
N VAL A 626 24.17 -6.35 6.63
CA VAL A 626 25.33 -7.09 6.12
C VAL A 626 26.10 -6.27 5.09
N THR A 627 27.42 -6.39 5.12
CA THR A 627 28.29 -5.77 4.10
C THR A 627 28.62 -6.81 3.05
N VAL A 628 28.18 -6.56 1.83
CA VAL A 628 28.41 -7.39 0.65
C VAL A 628 29.74 -7.02 0.01
N ASN A 629 30.57 -8.02 -0.23
CA ASN A 629 31.70 -7.95 -1.12
C ASN A 629 31.30 -8.48 -2.51
N LEU A 630 31.16 -7.58 -3.48
CA LEU A 630 30.71 -7.92 -4.84
C LEU A 630 31.74 -8.71 -5.65
N LYS A 631 33.02 -8.69 -5.26
CA LYS A 631 34.09 -9.48 -5.89
C LYS A 631 34.05 -10.93 -5.43
N THR A 632 33.93 -11.17 -4.13
CA THR A 632 33.87 -12.53 -3.57
C THR A 632 32.48 -13.14 -3.63
N LYS A 633 31.43 -12.32 -3.89
CA LYS A 633 30.02 -12.71 -3.87
C LYS A 633 29.59 -13.26 -2.50
N GLU A 634 30.06 -12.59 -1.44
CA GLU A 634 29.75 -12.93 -0.05
C GLU A 634 29.26 -11.69 0.70
N ALA A 635 28.36 -11.86 1.66
CA ALA A 635 27.95 -10.84 2.60
C ALA A 635 28.36 -11.24 4.01
N THR A 636 28.87 -10.29 4.80
CA THR A 636 29.30 -10.55 6.18
C THR A 636 28.54 -9.64 7.14
N ASN A 637 27.98 -10.21 8.19
CA ASN A 637 27.46 -9.46 9.32
C ASN A 637 28.63 -9.04 10.23
N GLY A 638 28.87 -7.74 10.37
CA GLY A 638 29.98 -7.21 11.16
C GLY A 638 29.87 -7.43 12.68
N VAL A 639 28.69 -7.77 13.19
CA VAL A 639 28.44 -8.02 14.63
C VAL A 639 28.55 -9.50 14.96
N THR A 640 27.93 -10.37 14.15
CA THR A 640 27.88 -11.82 14.43
C THR A 640 28.98 -12.62 13.73
N GLY A 641 29.66 -12.03 12.75
CA GLY A 641 30.65 -12.72 11.91
C GLY A 641 30.05 -13.71 10.92
N MET A 642 28.72 -13.82 10.84
CA MET A 642 28.04 -14.73 9.91
C MET A 642 28.24 -14.30 8.46
N THR A 643 28.49 -15.27 7.59
CA THR A 643 28.67 -15.05 6.15
C THR A 643 27.55 -15.68 5.34
N TYR A 644 27.10 -14.96 4.30
CA TYR A 644 26.06 -15.35 3.36
C TYR A 644 26.64 -15.41 1.95
N LYS A 645 26.23 -16.39 1.15
CA LYS A 645 26.60 -16.43 -0.28
C LYS A 645 25.61 -15.62 -1.11
N LEU A 646 26.09 -14.85 -2.08
CA LEU A 646 25.24 -14.13 -3.03
C LEU A 646 25.04 -14.93 -4.32
N LYS A 647 23.84 -14.81 -4.89
CA LYS A 647 23.50 -15.26 -6.24
C LYS A 647 22.78 -14.13 -6.97
N ARG A 648 23.19 -13.90 -8.21
CA ARG A 648 22.52 -13.00 -9.15
C ARG A 648 21.85 -13.86 -10.21
N ILE A 649 20.54 -13.67 -10.41
CA ILE A 649 19.72 -14.37 -11.40
C ILE A 649 19.16 -13.31 -12.34
N GLU A 650 19.43 -13.45 -13.64
CA GLU A 650 18.77 -12.65 -14.66
C GLU A 650 17.50 -13.39 -15.11
N SER A 651 16.36 -12.71 -15.08
CA SER A 651 15.05 -13.32 -15.31
C SER A 651 14.76 -13.49 -16.80
N GLY A 652 15.43 -14.47 -17.42
CA GLY A 652 15.49 -14.62 -18.87
C GLY A 652 16.31 -13.46 -19.44
N ALA A 653 17.41 -13.75 -20.10
CA ALA A 653 18.05 -12.74 -20.93
C ALA A 653 16.93 -12.11 -21.77
N LEU A 654 16.74 -10.79 -21.67
CA LEU A 654 16.16 -10.08 -22.81
C LEU A 654 16.90 -10.64 -24.00
N GLU A 655 16.20 -11.24 -24.96
CA GLU A 655 16.82 -11.64 -26.20
C GLU A 655 17.38 -10.36 -26.80
N MET A 656 18.68 -10.13 -26.56
CA MET A 656 19.39 -9.04 -27.17
C MET A 656 19.24 -9.26 -28.66
N PRO A 657 18.98 -8.22 -29.45
CA PRO A 657 18.84 -8.39 -30.88
C PRO A 657 20.06 -9.15 -31.39
N ILE A 658 19.83 -10.30 -32.03
CA ILE A 658 20.90 -11.21 -32.49
C ILE A 658 21.94 -10.48 -33.36
N LYS A 659 21.49 -9.41 -34.01
CA LYS A 659 22.30 -8.51 -34.83
C LYS A 659 23.24 -7.57 -34.07
N TRP A 660 23.20 -7.49 -32.74
CA TRP A 660 24.09 -6.62 -31.98
C TRP A 660 25.51 -7.18 -31.94
N ASP A 661 26.49 -6.30 -32.17
CA ASP A 661 27.90 -6.61 -31.98
C ASP A 661 28.22 -6.70 -30.49
N PRO A 662 29.21 -7.53 -30.09
CA PRO A 662 29.64 -7.64 -28.70
C PRO A 662 30.06 -6.29 -28.11
N MET A 663 29.37 -5.84 -27.07
CA MET A 663 29.59 -4.50 -26.47
C MET A 663 30.72 -4.44 -25.44
N LYS A 664 31.41 -5.55 -25.15
CA LYS A 664 32.59 -5.62 -24.25
C LYS A 664 32.42 -4.85 -22.92
N GLU A 665 31.33 -5.11 -22.21
CA GLU A 665 30.95 -4.47 -20.92
C GLU A 665 30.47 -3.00 -21.02
N GLU A 666 30.43 -2.40 -22.21
CA GLU A 666 29.76 -1.11 -22.41
C GLU A 666 28.24 -1.26 -22.56
N MET A 667 27.50 -0.28 -22.02
CA MET A 667 26.02 -0.27 -22.04
C MET A 667 25.44 0.51 -23.22
N PHE A 668 26.30 1.20 -23.97
CA PHE A 668 25.96 1.99 -25.13
C PHE A 668 27.08 1.91 -26.17
N MET A 669 26.75 1.57 -27.41
CA MET A 669 27.69 1.53 -28.53
C MET A 669 26.97 1.96 -29.82
N LYS A 670 27.70 2.63 -30.72
CA LYS A 670 27.28 2.83 -32.11
C LYS A 670 28.17 2.03 -33.05
N VAL A 671 27.53 1.25 -33.91
CA VAL A 671 28.21 0.42 -34.89
C VAL A 671 27.93 0.97 -36.28
N GLU A 672 28.97 1.47 -36.95
CA GLU A 672 28.84 1.90 -38.34
C GLU A 672 28.68 0.68 -39.25
N LEU A 673 27.59 0.65 -40.01
CA LEU A 673 27.25 -0.47 -40.89
C LEU A 673 28.05 -0.38 -42.19
N GLN A 674 28.58 -1.53 -42.62
CA GLN A 674 29.29 -1.62 -43.89
C GLN A 674 28.30 -1.49 -45.07
N PRO A 675 28.55 -0.64 -46.09
CA PRO A 675 27.64 -0.47 -47.22
C PRO A 675 27.31 -1.76 -47.99
N THR A 676 28.20 -2.74 -47.91
CA THR A 676 28.04 -4.06 -48.53
C THR A 676 27.14 -5.01 -47.72
N SER A 677 26.87 -4.73 -46.45
CA SER A 677 26.03 -5.56 -45.58
C SER A 677 24.56 -5.54 -45.99
N GLN A 678 23.85 -6.64 -45.74
CA GLN A 678 22.42 -6.74 -46.00
C GLN A 678 21.63 -5.73 -45.15
N GLU A 679 22.00 -5.58 -43.87
CA GLU A 679 21.38 -4.64 -42.94
C GLU A 679 21.47 -3.18 -43.44
N TYR A 680 22.64 -2.74 -43.92
CA TYR A 680 22.80 -1.40 -44.50
C TYR A 680 21.86 -1.20 -45.69
N ARG A 681 21.82 -2.17 -46.62
CA ARG A 681 21.01 -2.06 -47.85
C ARG A 681 19.53 -1.95 -47.55
N GLU A 682 19.03 -2.71 -46.57
CA GLU A 682 17.62 -2.67 -46.14
C GLU A 682 17.25 -1.30 -45.57
N ILE A 683 18.05 -0.75 -44.65
CA ILE A 683 17.80 0.57 -44.05
C ILE A 683 17.94 1.68 -45.09
N ALA A 684 18.97 1.61 -45.95
CA ALA A 684 19.18 2.56 -47.03
C ALA A 684 18.02 2.54 -48.05
N GLN A 685 17.55 1.37 -48.45
CA GLN A 685 16.43 1.23 -49.37
C GLN A 685 15.14 1.80 -48.78
N GLY A 686 14.88 1.56 -47.48
CA GLY A 686 13.74 2.14 -46.77
C GLY A 686 13.75 3.66 -46.78
N PHE A 687 14.91 4.27 -46.52
CA PHE A 687 15.12 5.72 -46.59
C PHE A 687 14.92 6.26 -48.01
N LEU A 688 15.66 5.71 -48.98
CA LEU A 688 15.72 6.18 -50.37
C LEU A 688 14.40 5.97 -51.13
N LYS A 689 13.51 5.11 -50.64
CA LYS A 689 12.15 4.93 -51.19
C LYS A 689 11.37 6.24 -51.23
N THR A 690 11.60 7.15 -50.27
CA THR A 690 10.87 8.42 -50.19
C THR A 690 11.78 9.64 -50.11
N ALA A 691 12.97 9.53 -49.51
CA ALA A 691 13.89 10.64 -49.35
C ALA A 691 14.96 10.64 -50.46
N LYS A 692 15.09 11.76 -51.19
CA LYS A 692 16.05 11.93 -52.30
C LYS A 692 17.33 12.62 -51.81
N PHE A 693 18.13 11.92 -51.01
CA PHE A 693 19.38 12.42 -50.44
C PHE A 693 20.51 11.39 -50.55
N ASN A 694 21.75 11.85 -50.42
CA ASN A 694 22.92 10.98 -50.39
C ASN A 694 23.20 10.53 -48.95
N ILE A 695 23.18 9.23 -48.69
CA ILE A 695 23.55 8.66 -47.39
C ILE A 695 25.06 8.72 -47.24
N CYS A 696 25.54 9.34 -46.16
CA CYS A 696 26.96 9.36 -45.82
C CYS A 696 27.35 8.13 -44.98
N LYS A 697 26.54 7.80 -43.97
CA LYS A 697 26.68 6.60 -43.15
C LYS A 697 25.39 6.22 -42.43
N ILE A 698 25.32 4.96 -42.01
CA ILE A 698 24.26 4.42 -41.16
C ILE A 698 24.91 3.76 -39.96
N GLU A 699 24.51 4.19 -38.77
CA GLU A 699 25.03 3.68 -37.50
C GLU A 699 23.91 2.94 -36.77
N ARG A 700 24.12 1.68 -36.41
CA ARG A 700 23.22 0.94 -35.52
C ARG A 700 23.46 1.39 -34.10
N VAL A 701 22.39 1.76 -33.41
CA VAL A 701 22.43 2.17 -32.00
C VAL A 701 22.18 0.95 -31.14
N GLN A 702 23.14 0.64 -30.26
CA GLN A 702 23.04 -0.43 -29.28
C GLN A 702 23.04 0.18 -27.89
N ASN A 703 21.86 0.44 -27.34
CA ASN A 703 21.71 0.96 -25.98
C ASN A 703 20.92 -0.04 -25.14
N PHE A 704 21.60 -0.64 -24.16
CA PHE A 704 21.02 -1.67 -23.31
C PHE A 704 19.82 -1.14 -22.50
N TYR A 705 19.95 0.05 -21.90
CA TYR A 705 18.90 0.64 -21.05
C TYR A 705 17.65 0.99 -21.85
N LEU A 706 17.81 1.62 -23.02
CA LEU A 706 16.70 1.95 -23.91
C LEU A 706 16.02 0.70 -24.48
N TRP A 707 16.80 -0.32 -24.85
CA TRP A 707 16.25 -1.58 -25.35
C TRP A 707 15.43 -2.30 -24.28
N ASN A 708 15.92 -2.29 -23.03
CA ASN A 708 15.22 -2.86 -21.90
C ASN A 708 13.89 -2.12 -21.61
N ALA A 709 13.93 -0.79 -21.52
CA ALA A 709 12.73 0.02 -21.32
C ALA A 709 11.68 -0.21 -22.43
N TYR A 710 12.12 -0.23 -23.69
CA TYR A 710 11.30 -0.56 -24.84
C TYR A 710 10.69 -1.96 -24.76
N SER A 711 11.48 -2.98 -24.39
CA SER A 711 11.02 -4.37 -24.29
C SER A 711 9.99 -4.56 -23.18
N VAL A 712 10.16 -3.90 -22.03
CA VAL A 712 9.15 -3.89 -20.96
C VAL A 712 7.87 -3.20 -21.44
N CYS A 713 7.98 -2.10 -22.19
CA CYS A 713 6.82 -1.44 -22.77
C CYS A 713 6.11 -2.32 -23.83
N LYS A 714 6.87 -3.10 -24.61
CA LYS A 714 6.36 -4.07 -25.58
C LYS A 714 5.51 -5.15 -24.90
N GLU A 715 6.03 -5.78 -23.84
CA GLU A 715 5.29 -6.76 -23.05
C GLU A 715 4.02 -6.17 -22.42
N ARG A 716 4.08 -4.92 -21.95
CA ARG A 716 2.90 -4.23 -21.41
C ARG A 716 1.81 -4.03 -22.45
N ILE A 717 2.15 -3.58 -23.66
CA ILE A 717 1.17 -3.36 -24.74
C ILE A 717 0.65 -4.71 -25.26
N LEU A 718 1.52 -5.73 -25.34
CA LEU A 718 1.15 -7.08 -25.72
C LEU A 718 0.16 -7.71 -24.73
N ALA A 719 0.39 -7.55 -23.42
CA ALA A 719 -0.54 -8.01 -22.39
C ALA A 719 -1.88 -7.24 -22.41
N LYS A 720 -1.85 -5.96 -22.79
CA LYS A 720 -3.04 -5.10 -22.85
C LYS A 720 -3.92 -5.39 -24.06
N ASN A 721 -3.35 -5.46 -25.27
CA ASN A 721 -4.11 -5.55 -26.51
C ASN A 721 -4.04 -6.94 -27.18
N GLY A 722 -3.14 -7.81 -26.73
CA GLY A 722 -2.78 -9.03 -27.43
C GLY A 722 -1.79 -8.81 -28.58
N PRO A 723 -1.27 -9.91 -29.16
CA PRO A 723 -0.21 -9.85 -30.18
C PRO A 723 -0.65 -9.21 -31.50
N ALA A 724 -1.93 -9.35 -31.88
CA ALA A 724 -2.48 -8.77 -33.11
C ALA A 724 -2.47 -7.23 -33.13
N GLU A 725 -2.43 -6.60 -31.95
CA GLU A 725 -2.58 -5.16 -31.77
C GLU A 725 -1.39 -4.55 -31.03
N LEU A 726 -0.22 -5.19 -31.12
CA LEU A 726 1.04 -4.64 -30.61
C LEU A 726 1.49 -3.40 -31.39
N GLY A 727 1.26 -3.41 -32.71
CA GLY A 727 1.56 -2.28 -33.58
C GLY A 727 3.04 -1.88 -33.60
N GLU A 728 3.97 -2.85 -33.53
CA GLU A 728 5.41 -2.55 -33.68
C GLU A 728 5.70 -2.12 -35.13
N LYS A 729 6.13 -0.86 -35.32
CA LYS A 729 6.43 -0.28 -36.64
C LYS A 729 7.82 0.34 -36.65
N THR A 730 8.48 0.25 -37.81
CA THR A 730 9.69 1.01 -38.12
C THR A 730 9.29 2.36 -38.72
N LEU A 731 9.61 3.46 -38.03
CA LEU A 731 9.23 4.83 -38.40
C LEU A 731 10.46 5.76 -38.39
N TYR A 732 10.29 7.00 -38.84
CA TYR A 732 11.37 7.96 -39.01
C TYR A 732 11.22 9.20 -38.11
N HIS A 733 12.31 9.63 -37.48
CA HIS A 733 12.35 10.83 -36.64
C HIS A 733 13.53 11.73 -37.03
N GLY A 734 13.22 12.92 -37.58
CA GLY A 734 14.23 13.93 -37.93
C GLY A 734 14.63 14.75 -36.70
N THR A 735 15.93 15.03 -36.55
CA THR A 735 16.43 15.80 -35.41
C THR A 735 17.71 16.57 -35.76
N SER A 736 18.10 17.52 -34.91
CA SER A 736 19.37 18.23 -35.00
C SER A 736 20.55 17.42 -34.44
N ALA A 737 21.77 17.82 -34.79
CA ALA A 737 23.01 17.22 -34.30
C ALA A 737 23.14 17.23 -32.78
N GLU A 738 22.74 18.34 -32.17
CA GLU A 738 22.85 18.59 -30.74
C GLU A 738 21.90 17.68 -29.95
N SER A 739 20.75 17.35 -30.52
CA SER A 739 19.73 16.53 -29.86
C SER A 739 20.02 15.02 -29.94
N CYS A 740 20.91 14.58 -30.84
CA CYS A 740 21.29 13.16 -30.96
C CYS A 740 21.91 12.60 -29.68
N GLN A 741 22.74 13.38 -28.98
CA GLN A 741 23.36 12.92 -27.73
C GLN A 741 22.32 12.63 -26.65
N CYS A 742 21.28 13.46 -26.55
CA CYS A 742 20.19 13.26 -25.59
C CYS A 742 19.32 12.05 -25.96
N ILE A 743 19.00 11.87 -27.24
CA ILE A 743 18.15 10.76 -27.69
C ILE A 743 18.87 9.41 -27.52
N GLU A 744 20.16 9.35 -27.84
CA GLU A 744 20.96 8.13 -27.77
C GLU A 744 21.27 7.69 -26.34
N ARG A 745 21.48 8.64 -25.43
CA ARG A 745 21.85 8.34 -24.04
C ARG A 745 20.63 8.21 -23.12
N ASP A 746 19.65 9.10 -23.31
CA ASP A 746 18.56 9.27 -22.36
C ASP A 746 17.26 8.68 -22.92
N ARG A 747 16.43 9.44 -23.68
CA ARG A 747 15.20 8.95 -24.34
C ARG A 747 14.61 9.97 -25.31
N PHE A 748 13.61 9.55 -26.10
CA PHE A 748 12.73 10.48 -26.80
C PHE A 748 11.85 11.22 -25.77
N ASP A 749 12.21 12.47 -25.47
CA ASP A 749 11.54 13.25 -24.42
C ASP A 749 10.44 14.16 -24.99
N ARG A 750 9.21 13.90 -24.56
CA ARG A 750 8.02 14.72 -24.87
C ARG A 750 8.05 16.12 -24.26
N GLY A 751 8.95 16.40 -23.32
CA GLY A 751 9.20 17.76 -22.80
C GLY A 751 9.65 18.74 -23.88
N TYR A 752 10.13 18.24 -25.03
CA TYR A 752 10.44 19.03 -26.23
C TYR A 752 9.28 19.13 -27.23
N ALA A 753 8.12 18.53 -26.94
CA ALA A 753 6.94 18.60 -27.78
C ALA A 753 6.44 20.06 -27.90
N GLY A 754 6.34 20.56 -29.12
CA GLY A 754 5.93 21.94 -29.41
C GLY A 754 7.02 22.85 -29.99
N LYS A 755 8.28 22.41 -30.06
CA LYS A 755 9.30 23.10 -30.87
C LYS A 755 8.93 23.13 -32.36
N ASN A 756 8.14 22.14 -32.80
CA ASN A 756 7.49 22.05 -34.10
C ASN A 756 5.97 21.92 -33.88
N ALA A 757 5.15 22.38 -34.83
CA ALA A 757 3.69 22.44 -34.69
C ALA A 757 3.05 21.11 -34.21
N ALA A 758 2.58 21.07 -32.96
CA ALA A 758 1.99 19.89 -32.32
C ALA A 758 0.52 19.67 -32.73
N ARG A 759 0.28 19.43 -34.03
CA ARG A 759 -1.06 19.42 -34.64
C ARG A 759 -1.97 18.27 -34.18
N TYR A 760 -1.40 17.12 -33.84
CA TYR A 760 -2.14 15.89 -33.50
C TYR A 760 -1.93 15.44 -32.05
N GLY A 761 -1.33 16.31 -31.22
CA GLY A 761 -1.12 16.09 -29.78
C GLY A 761 0.27 16.49 -29.31
N LYS A 762 0.44 16.69 -28.00
CA LYS A 762 1.69 17.09 -27.35
C LYS A 762 2.53 15.85 -26.98
N GLY A 763 2.97 15.12 -27.99
CA GLY A 763 3.80 13.93 -27.85
C GLY A 763 4.99 13.93 -28.79
N VAL A 764 5.66 12.79 -28.92
CA VAL A 764 6.79 12.60 -29.84
C VAL A 764 6.27 12.09 -31.17
N TYR A 765 6.68 12.74 -32.26
CA TYR A 765 6.19 12.49 -33.62
C TYR A 765 7.14 11.57 -34.40
N PHE A 766 6.56 10.61 -35.11
CA PHE A 766 7.26 9.68 -35.98
C PHE A 766 6.57 9.59 -37.34
N ALA A 767 7.31 9.80 -38.42
CA ALA A 767 6.78 9.77 -39.77
C ALA A 767 6.87 8.37 -40.38
N VAL A 768 5.87 7.99 -41.18
CA VAL A 768 5.89 6.76 -41.98
C VAL A 768 6.87 6.89 -43.16
N ASN A 769 6.95 8.09 -43.76
CA ASN A 769 7.82 8.38 -44.88
C ASN A 769 9.04 9.19 -44.44
N ALA A 770 10.25 8.70 -44.77
CA ALA A 770 11.51 9.38 -44.45
C ALA A 770 11.59 10.80 -45.02
N ALA A 771 11.00 11.05 -46.19
CA ALA A 771 10.97 12.37 -46.83
C ALA A 771 10.46 13.49 -45.92
N TYR A 772 9.43 13.19 -45.11
CA TYR A 772 8.82 14.16 -44.20
C TYR A 772 9.83 14.62 -43.14
N SER A 773 10.44 13.64 -42.46
CA SER A 773 11.46 13.87 -41.44
C SER A 773 12.72 14.51 -42.04
N ALA A 774 13.18 14.03 -43.19
CA ALA A 774 14.39 14.50 -43.84
C ALA A 774 14.29 15.96 -44.32
N ASN A 775 13.15 16.39 -44.85
CA ASN A 775 12.99 17.74 -45.41
C ASN A 775 12.72 18.79 -44.34
N GLY A 776 11.81 18.51 -43.40
CA GLY A 776 11.30 19.52 -42.47
C GLY A 776 11.93 19.51 -41.07
N PHE A 777 12.51 18.39 -40.63
CA PHE A 777 12.80 18.17 -39.21
C PHE A 777 14.24 17.75 -38.90
N SER A 778 15.05 17.53 -39.95
CA SER A 778 16.49 17.23 -39.84
C SER A 778 17.31 18.44 -40.30
N PRO A 779 17.56 19.47 -39.49
CA PRO A 779 18.39 20.60 -39.91
C PRO A 779 19.83 20.15 -40.23
N ALA A 780 20.45 20.78 -41.22
CA ALA A 780 21.85 20.55 -41.56
C ALA A 780 22.76 21.21 -40.51
N ASP A 781 23.82 20.51 -40.11
CA ASP A 781 24.84 21.07 -39.23
C ASP A 781 25.80 21.99 -39.99
N LYS A 782 26.82 22.52 -39.29
CA LYS A 782 27.85 23.39 -39.88
C LYS A 782 28.61 22.76 -41.05
N SER A 783 28.62 21.43 -41.15
CA SER A 783 29.26 20.66 -42.23
C SER A 783 28.28 20.28 -43.34
N GLY A 784 27.02 20.72 -43.27
CA GLY A 784 25.96 20.39 -44.22
C GLY A 784 25.35 19.00 -44.01
N LEU A 785 25.66 18.31 -42.91
CA LEU A 785 25.17 16.96 -42.64
C LEU A 785 23.87 17.00 -41.83
N LYS A 786 22.91 16.18 -42.24
CA LYS A 786 21.59 16.02 -41.64
C LYS A 786 21.49 14.68 -40.92
N ARG A 787 20.68 14.62 -39.86
CA ARG A 787 20.53 13.43 -39.00
C ARG A 787 19.08 13.02 -38.86
N MET A 788 18.84 11.72 -38.95
CA MET A 788 17.50 11.15 -38.80
C MET A 788 17.58 9.76 -38.21
N TYR A 789 16.73 9.46 -37.24
CA TYR A 789 16.61 8.13 -36.68
C TYR A 789 15.61 7.28 -37.45
N VAL A 790 15.94 6.00 -37.60
CA VAL A 790 15.01 4.91 -37.86
C VAL A 790 14.69 4.26 -36.53
N VAL A 791 13.42 4.22 -36.18
CA VAL A 791 12.94 3.99 -34.81
C VAL A 791 11.94 2.86 -34.79
N ARG A 792 12.08 1.94 -33.85
CA ARG A 792 11.01 0.98 -33.52
C ARG A 792 10.01 1.66 -32.60
N VAL A 793 8.76 1.71 -33.02
CA VAL A 793 7.69 2.39 -32.28
C VAL A 793 6.54 1.43 -32.05
N LEU A 794 6.12 1.31 -30.79
CA LEU A 794 4.94 0.54 -30.40
C LEU A 794 3.69 1.41 -30.56
N THR A 795 3.08 1.38 -31.74
CA THR A 795 1.89 2.19 -32.03
C THR A 795 0.64 1.66 -31.33
N GLY A 796 0.61 0.36 -31.01
CA GLY A 796 -0.55 -0.30 -30.44
C GLY A 796 -1.84 -0.01 -31.22
N ARG A 797 -2.95 0.14 -30.51
CA ARG A 797 -4.19 0.67 -31.05
C ARG A 797 -4.14 2.20 -31.08
N TYR A 798 -4.53 2.80 -32.20
CA TYR A 798 -4.41 4.24 -32.41
C TYR A 798 -5.73 4.90 -32.84
N THR A 799 -5.82 6.21 -32.60
CA THR A 799 -6.95 7.04 -33.05
C THR A 799 -6.49 8.41 -33.57
N VAL A 800 -7.36 9.13 -34.28
CA VAL A 800 -7.02 10.46 -34.82
C VAL A 800 -6.77 11.46 -33.70
N GLY A 801 -5.62 12.13 -33.78
CA GLY A 801 -5.17 13.11 -32.79
C GLY A 801 -5.69 14.53 -33.03
N LYS A 802 -5.62 15.36 -31.99
CA LYS A 802 -5.91 16.81 -32.03
C LYS A 802 -4.85 17.57 -31.23
N SER A 803 -4.61 18.84 -31.58
CA SER A 803 -3.53 19.64 -30.99
C SER A 803 -3.65 19.86 -29.48
N SER A 804 -4.87 19.80 -28.93
CA SER A 804 -5.13 19.93 -27.49
C SER A 804 -4.80 18.67 -26.69
N MET A 805 -4.60 17.51 -27.33
CA MET A 805 -4.40 16.24 -26.63
C MET A 805 -3.01 16.16 -25.99
N ILE A 806 -2.96 15.93 -24.69
CA ILE A 806 -1.74 15.69 -23.91
C ILE A 806 -1.53 14.19 -23.58
N SER A 807 -2.51 13.36 -23.93
CA SER A 807 -2.51 11.91 -23.84
C SER A 807 -3.52 11.33 -24.85
N PRO A 808 -3.40 10.04 -25.22
CA PRO A 808 -4.42 9.41 -26.06
C PRO A 808 -5.77 9.29 -25.32
N PRO A 809 -6.90 9.41 -26.03
CA PRO A 809 -8.22 9.33 -25.41
C PRO A 809 -8.60 7.87 -25.03
N PRO A 810 -9.62 7.69 -24.18
CA PRO A 810 -10.24 6.39 -23.90
C PRO A 810 -10.83 5.72 -25.16
N ARG A 811 -10.83 4.38 -25.20
CA ARG A 811 -11.39 3.55 -26.29
C ARG A 811 -12.87 3.24 -26.12
N GLY A 812 -13.38 3.37 -24.89
CA GLY A 812 -14.74 3.00 -24.53
C GLY A 812 -15.17 3.72 -23.26
N SER A 813 -16.10 3.10 -22.53
CA SER A 813 -16.65 3.66 -21.29
C SER A 813 -15.67 3.66 -20.12
N ASP A 814 -14.63 2.81 -20.16
CA ASP A 814 -13.56 2.81 -19.17
C ASP A 814 -12.53 3.92 -19.49
N PRO A 815 -12.43 4.98 -18.67
CA PRO A 815 -11.49 6.07 -18.91
C PRO A 815 -10.02 5.65 -18.74
N THR A 816 -9.76 4.47 -18.18
CA THR A 816 -8.40 3.93 -17.98
C THR A 816 -7.90 3.09 -19.17
N ASP A 817 -8.79 2.67 -20.07
CA ASP A 817 -8.42 1.99 -21.31
C ASP A 817 -8.27 2.99 -22.46
N CYS A 818 -7.10 3.64 -22.53
CA CYS A 818 -6.79 4.59 -23.60
C CYS A 818 -6.22 3.93 -24.86
N TYR A 819 -6.32 4.61 -26.01
CA TYR A 819 -5.48 4.34 -27.17
C TYR A 819 -3.97 4.40 -26.81
N ASP A 820 -3.12 3.72 -27.55
CA ASP A 820 -1.67 3.68 -27.26
C ASP A 820 -0.90 4.75 -28.03
N SER A 821 -1.43 5.23 -29.15
CA SER A 821 -0.87 6.34 -29.93
C SER A 821 -1.95 7.12 -30.68
N LEU A 822 -1.58 8.28 -31.22
CA LEU A 822 -2.42 9.10 -32.08
C LEU A 822 -1.88 9.14 -33.51
N VAL A 823 -2.76 9.41 -34.48
CA VAL A 823 -2.44 9.50 -35.90
C VAL A 823 -3.05 10.76 -36.53
N ASP A 824 -2.52 11.15 -37.68
CA ASP A 824 -3.10 12.20 -38.53
C ASP A 824 -4.35 11.72 -39.30
N ASN A 825 -4.38 10.45 -39.67
CA ASN A 825 -5.48 9.82 -40.41
C ASN A 825 -5.74 8.39 -39.91
N GLN A 826 -7.01 8.05 -39.64
CA GLN A 826 -7.38 6.75 -39.06
C GLN A 826 -7.13 5.57 -40.01
N GLN A 827 -7.39 5.75 -41.30
CA GLN A 827 -7.37 4.66 -42.29
C GLN A 827 -5.97 4.47 -42.86
N GLN A 828 -5.28 5.58 -43.16
CA GLN A 828 -3.93 5.56 -43.70
C GLN A 828 -3.06 6.59 -42.97
N PRO A 829 -2.55 6.23 -41.78
CA PRO A 829 -1.65 7.10 -41.02
C PRO A 829 -0.40 7.45 -41.83
N SER A 830 -0.05 8.72 -41.92
CA SER A 830 1.25 9.17 -42.42
C SER A 830 2.24 9.47 -41.30
N MET A 831 1.74 9.60 -40.07
CA MET A 831 2.54 9.79 -38.86
C MET A 831 1.86 9.22 -37.62
N PHE A 832 2.67 8.94 -36.60
CA PHE A 832 2.23 8.48 -35.29
C PHE A 832 2.77 9.40 -34.20
N VAL A 833 1.98 9.62 -33.16
CA VAL A 833 2.33 10.40 -31.97
C VAL A 833 2.20 9.52 -30.73
N ILE A 834 3.30 9.32 -30.02
CA ILE A 834 3.34 8.55 -28.77
C ILE A 834 3.47 9.48 -27.57
N PHE A 835 3.04 9.00 -26.41
CA PHE A 835 2.96 9.78 -25.18
C PHE A 835 3.74 9.17 -24.02
N HIS A 836 4.27 7.95 -24.18
CA HIS A 836 5.21 7.35 -23.25
C HIS A 836 6.58 7.24 -23.90
N ASP A 837 7.60 7.78 -23.22
CA ASP A 837 8.97 7.85 -23.74
C ASP A 837 9.54 6.45 -24.05
N ASP A 838 9.13 5.43 -23.28
CA ASP A 838 9.57 4.03 -23.42
C ASP A 838 8.86 3.29 -24.58
N GLN A 839 7.96 3.91 -25.34
CA GLN A 839 7.28 3.29 -26.50
C GLN A 839 8.14 3.27 -27.77
N ALA A 840 9.30 3.91 -27.76
CA ALA A 840 10.16 4.04 -28.94
C ALA A 840 11.63 3.69 -28.63
N TYR A 841 12.26 2.95 -29.53
CA TYR A 841 13.69 2.62 -29.48
C TYR A 841 14.41 3.17 -30.71
N PRO A 842 15.41 4.07 -30.56
CA PRO A 842 16.20 4.57 -31.68
C PRO A 842 17.11 3.43 -32.17
N GLU A 843 16.80 2.84 -33.32
CA GLU A 843 17.48 1.63 -33.78
C GLU A 843 18.68 1.94 -34.69
N TYR A 844 18.52 2.92 -35.58
CA TYR A 844 19.59 3.38 -36.47
C TYR A 844 19.63 4.89 -36.56
N LEU A 845 20.83 5.46 -36.67
CA LEU A 845 21.05 6.85 -37.03
C LEU A 845 21.56 6.92 -38.48
N ILE A 846 20.81 7.62 -39.34
CA ILE A 846 21.24 7.92 -40.71
C ILE A 846 21.82 9.32 -40.74
N THR A 847 23.06 9.44 -41.23
CA THR A 847 23.70 10.73 -41.55
C THR A 847 23.71 10.90 -43.07
N PHE A 848 23.16 12.00 -43.57
CA PHE A 848 22.93 12.23 -45.01
C PHE A 848 23.09 13.70 -45.40
N LYS A 849 23.16 13.99 -46.70
CA LYS A 849 23.22 15.35 -47.26
C LYS A 849 22.50 15.48 -48.60
#